data_AF-A0A9D9C4E0-F1
#
_entry.id   AF-A0A9D9C4E0-F1
#
_cell.length_a   1.000
_cell.length_b   1.000
_cell.length_c   1.000
_cell.angle_alpha   90.00
_cell.angle_beta   90.00
_cell.angle_gamma   90.00
#
_symmetry.space_group_name_H-M   'P 1'
#
loop_
_entity.id
_entity.type
_entity.pdbx_description
1 polymer ?
#
loop_
_entity_poly.entity_id
_entity_poly.type
_entity_poly.pdbx_seq_one_letter_code
_entity_poly.pdbx_strand_id
1 'polypeptide(L)'
;TEEEKEYADIETHFEEIDAPEISGRTETLAWTLPDFDDSMWDDQMMPVGEAGYMAEVQSIWPGGENTNYWIRRNFELDKINERLSYELNVCHDDVYETYVNGHLLQKNVGWTNGKNPVQVHIPARYLNVGKNVIATYIQQNWGGKFYDCGINVTEVNFDECYQMLVDAIEYAKTDTLLTNAMKDSIQAIIDEANHELANNKDAAELRNYARELRPRVNAIFAYSGTVKTLMDTYAICRKMQDKGYWGTALTDVAAALDTCATANELNPYIDRLRDARMATAMERRTENFKGSVPTVVGPEYLGDPFSSEDEAPKYYLYNVGAKLLLGAGEAYGTHLALVYESNPMLLVQSIKENYDEETGEFIDEEVVEGAVRIETFRPNGAYGEGDFVGWNGFIDAVCTDAWEIIPVEGKENVFNIAQYGMTFPTDTTLTEEGEEIVTGGGKKYLGLRSGDNQYAPSYYLVDTDMHTPELETNQWMFISRAEMLSFIPNATAEAPADMTFLIKNPGYDQRLSMDDWISLTDGGNVMVNGGDYRVYEAYNSNEFSIYQELWPDEYDAALPVGTYKLSVQAYYRDGIEQAHVNKLLNNEPIAERALLFAGADPTDMASCQTMPLALVTKEANQVPGIGWTSNPGNLRMPGQGDGCYNAGRYYFPSGLYKNDLVFTINEGEEGHLAIGIYKAYDENNPGSDWVVMDNWRLTYYGNGEIDPDGIRGVESDEIKKVSPASKGIYNMLGQRMSKVQKGLNIVDGKKLIKK
;
A
#
# COMPACT_ATOMS: atom_id res chain seq x y z
N THR A 1 -28.37 -17.38 -10.31
CA THR A 1 -29.31 -18.42 -9.81
C THR A 1 -30.57 -18.39 -10.66
N GLU A 2 -31.49 -19.36 -10.54
CA GLU A 2 -32.82 -19.25 -11.19
C GLU A 2 -33.55 -17.98 -10.74
N GLU A 3 -33.36 -17.55 -9.48
CA GLU A 3 -33.78 -16.24 -8.95
C GLU A 3 -33.19 -15.05 -9.75
N GLU A 4 -31.89 -15.00 -10.02
CA GLU A 4 -31.27 -13.89 -10.76
C GLU A 4 -31.76 -13.77 -12.22
N LYS A 5 -32.20 -14.88 -12.83
CA LYS A 5 -32.83 -14.85 -14.16
C LYS A 5 -34.28 -14.38 -14.14
N GLU A 6 -34.99 -14.64 -13.05
CA GLU A 6 -36.36 -14.18 -12.83
C GLU A 6 -36.40 -12.67 -12.53
N TYR A 7 -35.41 -12.14 -11.80
CA TYR A 7 -35.24 -10.69 -11.59
C TYR A 7 -34.86 -9.91 -12.86
N ALA A 8 -34.03 -10.48 -13.73
CA ALA A 8 -33.63 -9.84 -15.00
C ALA A 8 -34.77 -9.79 -16.04
N ASP A 9 -35.73 -10.72 -15.98
CA ASP A 9 -36.92 -10.72 -16.84
C ASP A 9 -37.94 -9.64 -16.40
N ILE A 10 -37.97 -9.28 -15.11
CA ILE A 10 -38.83 -8.21 -14.57
C ILE A 10 -38.36 -6.81 -15.03
N GLU A 11 -37.05 -6.56 -15.09
CA GLU A 11 -36.54 -5.24 -15.53
C GLU A 11 -36.69 -4.99 -17.05
N THR A 12 -36.87 -6.04 -17.85
CA THR A 12 -36.89 -5.92 -19.33
C THR A 12 -38.29 -5.91 -19.96
N HIS A 13 -39.35 -6.25 -19.20
CA HIS A 13 -40.72 -6.39 -19.74
C HIS A 13 -41.81 -5.55 -19.06
N PHE A 14 -41.48 -4.76 -18.02
CA PHE A 14 -42.47 -3.92 -17.33
C PHE A 14 -42.08 -2.44 -17.44
N GLU A 15 -42.76 -1.72 -18.34
CA GLU A 15 -42.75 -0.26 -18.33
C GLU A 15 -43.45 0.25 -17.06
N GLU A 16 -42.88 1.31 -16.46
CA GLU A 16 -43.54 2.07 -15.39
C GLU A 16 -44.90 2.54 -15.91
N ILE A 17 -45.98 1.99 -15.35
CA ILE A 17 -47.33 2.39 -15.72
C ILE A 17 -47.53 3.78 -15.12
N ASP A 18 -47.66 4.80 -15.98
CA ASP A 18 -48.11 6.13 -15.56
C ASP A 18 -49.34 5.99 -14.65
N ALA A 19 -49.36 6.76 -13.55
CA ALA A 19 -50.46 6.77 -12.60
C ALA A 19 -51.82 6.79 -13.32
N PRO A 20 -52.82 6.01 -12.88
CA PRO A 20 -54.00 5.72 -13.69
C PRO A 20 -54.76 6.99 -14.07
N GLU A 21 -54.68 7.42 -15.34
CA GLU A 21 -55.65 8.35 -15.90
C GLU A 21 -56.99 7.62 -16.11
N ILE A 22 -57.87 7.71 -15.12
CA ILE A 22 -59.31 7.52 -15.35
C ILE A 22 -59.75 8.70 -16.22
N SER A 23 -60.03 8.47 -17.50
CA SER A 23 -60.29 9.55 -18.47
C SER A 23 -61.25 10.62 -17.91
N GLY A 24 -60.72 11.83 -17.67
CA GLY A 24 -61.49 12.97 -17.18
C GLY A 24 -61.42 13.28 -15.68
N ARG A 25 -60.59 12.59 -14.87
CA ARG A 25 -60.28 13.00 -13.49
C ARG A 25 -58.79 13.30 -13.31
N THR A 26 -58.46 14.51 -12.88
CA THR A 26 -57.17 14.78 -12.22
C THR A 26 -57.27 14.19 -10.82
N GLU A 27 -56.52 13.14 -10.51
CA GLU A 27 -56.54 12.59 -9.15
C GLU A 27 -55.99 13.61 -8.16
N THR A 28 -56.88 14.12 -7.30
CA THR A 28 -56.47 14.89 -6.13
C THR A 28 -56.34 13.94 -4.94
N LEU A 29 -55.32 14.10 -4.10
CA LEU A 29 -55.17 13.38 -2.82
C LEU A 29 -56.27 13.71 -1.79
N ALA A 30 -57.37 14.35 -2.18
CA ALA A 30 -58.46 14.68 -1.28
C ALA A 30 -59.05 13.45 -0.58
N TRP A 31 -59.04 12.28 -1.23
CA TRP A 31 -59.54 11.02 -0.66
C TRP A 31 -58.73 10.53 0.56
N THR A 32 -57.51 11.03 0.78
CA THR A 32 -56.71 10.66 1.95
C THR A 32 -57.01 11.53 3.18
N LEU A 33 -57.81 12.59 3.03
CA LEU A 33 -58.16 13.53 4.11
C LEU A 33 -59.37 13.07 4.93
N PRO A 34 -59.47 13.39 6.23
CA PRO A 34 -60.57 12.94 7.09
C PRO A 34 -61.98 13.34 6.63
N ASP A 35 -62.10 14.47 5.94
CA ASP A 35 -63.40 15.06 5.56
C ASP A 35 -63.87 14.70 4.15
N PHE A 36 -63.17 13.82 3.44
CA PHE A 36 -63.63 13.35 2.14
C PHE A 36 -64.93 12.56 2.26
N ASP A 37 -65.89 12.90 1.39
CA ASP A 37 -67.19 12.25 1.26
C ASP A 37 -67.06 10.91 0.52
N ASP A 38 -67.01 9.83 1.29
CA ASP A 38 -66.98 8.45 0.80
C ASP A 38 -68.37 7.79 0.80
N SER A 39 -69.46 8.57 0.86
CA SER A 39 -70.84 8.04 0.88
C SER A 39 -71.23 7.18 -0.33
N MET A 40 -70.44 7.25 -1.41
CA MET A 40 -70.61 6.47 -2.64
C MET A 40 -69.64 5.27 -2.73
N TRP A 41 -68.81 5.01 -1.72
CA TRP A 41 -67.89 3.87 -1.68
C TRP A 41 -68.56 2.67 -1.00
N ASP A 42 -68.21 1.46 -1.44
CA ASP A 42 -68.76 0.24 -0.88
C ASP A 42 -68.10 -0.11 0.47
N ASP A 43 -68.93 -0.49 1.45
CA ASP A 43 -68.46 -1.05 2.72
C ASP A 43 -68.05 -2.52 2.56
N GLN A 44 -66.82 -2.86 2.98
CA GLN A 44 -66.29 -4.23 2.95
C GLN A 44 -65.62 -4.62 4.27
N MET A 45 -65.60 -5.91 4.58
CA MET A 45 -64.87 -6.48 5.72
C MET A 45 -63.42 -6.80 5.32
N MET A 46 -62.46 -6.39 6.13
CA MET A 46 -61.04 -6.75 5.96
C MET A 46 -60.71 -8.07 6.70
N PRO A 47 -59.71 -8.86 6.26
CA PRO A 47 -58.91 -8.70 5.05
C PRO A 47 -59.69 -8.85 3.73
N VAL A 48 -59.25 -8.15 2.69
CA VAL A 48 -59.73 -8.33 1.32
C VAL A 48 -58.69 -9.11 0.51
N GLY A 49 -59.11 -10.11 -0.26
CA GLY A 49 -58.18 -10.90 -1.06
C GLY A 49 -58.85 -11.95 -1.93
N GLU A 50 -58.06 -12.82 -2.56
CA GLU A 50 -58.58 -13.94 -3.34
C GLU A 50 -59.13 -15.07 -2.45
N ALA A 51 -60.20 -15.72 -2.93
CA ALA A 51 -60.84 -16.83 -2.22
C ALA A 51 -59.85 -17.98 -2.04
N GLY A 52 -59.58 -18.35 -0.79
CA GLY A 52 -58.65 -19.43 -0.46
C GLY A 52 -57.17 -19.03 -0.48
N TYR A 53 -56.85 -17.77 -0.79
CA TYR A 53 -55.48 -17.23 -0.69
C TYR A 53 -54.99 -17.21 0.76
N MET A 54 -55.86 -16.75 1.69
CA MET A 54 -55.66 -16.89 3.13
C MET A 54 -56.98 -17.27 3.82
N ALA A 55 -56.91 -18.00 4.93
CA ALA A 55 -58.10 -18.46 5.66
C ALA A 55 -58.88 -17.31 6.31
N GLU A 56 -58.23 -16.16 6.52
CA GLU A 56 -58.78 -14.98 7.18
C GLU A 56 -59.55 -14.05 6.25
N VAL A 57 -59.44 -14.20 4.91
CA VAL A 57 -60.11 -13.35 3.92
C VAL A 57 -61.60 -13.24 4.23
N GLN A 58 -62.08 -12.03 4.49
CA GLN A 58 -63.48 -11.74 4.81
C GLN A 58 -64.25 -11.21 3.59
N SER A 59 -63.57 -10.51 2.68
CA SER A 59 -64.14 -10.00 1.43
C SER A 59 -63.33 -10.45 0.23
N ILE A 60 -64.03 -10.81 -0.84
CA ILE A 60 -63.36 -11.17 -2.10
C ILE A 60 -62.94 -9.90 -2.82
N TRP A 61 -61.66 -9.83 -3.16
CA TRP A 61 -61.09 -8.77 -3.98
C TRP A 61 -61.81 -8.67 -5.33
N PRO A 62 -62.56 -7.59 -5.60
CA PRO A 62 -63.36 -7.49 -6.82
C PRO A 62 -62.49 -7.35 -8.07
N GLY A 63 -63.01 -7.76 -9.23
CA GLY A 63 -62.28 -7.68 -10.50
C GLY A 63 -61.27 -8.81 -10.75
N GLY A 64 -60.63 -8.75 -11.91
CA GLY A 64 -59.65 -9.74 -12.40
C GLY A 64 -58.22 -9.40 -11.96
N GLU A 65 -57.26 -9.77 -12.80
CA GLU A 65 -55.86 -9.35 -12.67
C GLU A 65 -55.70 -7.86 -13.02
N ASN A 66 -54.63 -7.25 -12.52
CA ASN A 66 -54.24 -5.86 -12.77
C ASN A 66 -55.31 -4.86 -12.34
N THR A 67 -55.63 -4.84 -11.04
CA THR A 67 -56.70 -4.00 -10.46
C THR A 67 -56.20 -3.12 -9.32
N ASN A 68 -56.73 -1.90 -9.26
CA ASN A 68 -56.36 -0.90 -8.25
C ASN A 68 -57.55 -0.61 -7.32
N TYR A 69 -57.27 -0.45 -6.04
CA TYR A 69 -58.24 -0.07 -5.02
C TYR A 69 -57.77 1.10 -4.19
N TRP A 70 -58.76 1.90 -3.82
CA TRP A 70 -58.63 2.91 -2.78
C TRP A 70 -59.46 2.45 -1.59
N ILE A 71 -58.80 2.36 -0.45
CA ILE A 71 -59.36 1.83 0.78
C ILE A 71 -59.26 2.92 1.84
N ARG A 72 -60.32 3.09 2.63
CA ARG A 72 -60.33 4.06 3.74
C ARG A 72 -60.92 3.42 4.99
N ARG A 73 -60.33 3.75 6.14
CA ARG A 73 -60.84 3.36 7.45
C ARG A 73 -60.79 4.54 8.40
N ASN A 74 -61.96 4.99 8.84
CA ASN A 74 -62.09 6.01 9.88
C ASN A 74 -61.90 5.39 11.27
N PHE A 75 -61.26 6.13 12.17
CA PHE A 75 -61.15 5.80 13.60
C PHE A 75 -61.14 7.07 14.45
N GLU A 76 -61.45 6.93 15.74
CA GLU A 76 -61.50 8.04 16.67
C GLU A 76 -60.45 7.87 17.79
N LEU A 77 -59.81 8.97 18.18
CA LEU A 77 -58.91 9.03 19.32
C LEU A 77 -59.38 10.07 20.33
N ASP A 78 -59.69 9.64 21.55
CA ASP A 78 -60.08 10.55 22.65
C ASP A 78 -58.92 11.47 23.08
N LYS A 79 -57.68 10.99 22.90
CA LYS A 79 -56.45 11.72 23.17
C LYS A 79 -55.31 11.15 22.32
N ILE A 80 -54.34 11.99 21.99
CA ILE A 80 -53.05 11.57 21.45
C ILE A 80 -52.07 11.50 22.63
N ASN A 81 -51.36 10.39 22.76
CA ASN A 81 -50.33 10.21 23.77
C ASN A 81 -48.99 10.00 23.06
N GLU A 82 -48.16 11.04 23.08
CA GLU A 82 -46.82 11.04 22.48
C GLU A 82 -45.85 10.01 23.12
N ARG A 83 -46.28 9.37 24.23
CA ARG A 83 -45.57 8.25 24.89
C ARG A 83 -46.00 6.86 24.38
N LEU A 84 -46.79 6.78 23.32
CA LEU A 84 -47.17 5.52 22.68
C LEU A 84 -46.55 5.49 21.28
N SER A 85 -46.11 4.31 20.83
CA SER A 85 -45.82 4.07 19.41
C SER A 85 -47.12 3.67 18.73
N TYR A 86 -47.43 4.36 17.63
CA TYR A 86 -48.56 4.07 16.77
C TYR A 86 -47.99 3.44 15.50
N GLU A 87 -48.33 2.19 15.21
CA GLU A 87 -47.82 1.46 14.05
C GLU A 87 -49.00 0.91 13.25
N LEU A 88 -48.88 0.91 11.93
CA LEU A 88 -49.77 0.19 11.04
C LEU A 88 -49.08 -1.11 10.63
N ASN A 89 -49.69 -2.24 10.97
CA ASN A 89 -49.29 -3.54 10.44
C ASN A 89 -50.00 -3.71 9.09
N VAL A 90 -49.24 -3.66 7.99
CA VAL A 90 -49.77 -3.77 6.63
C VAL A 90 -49.37 -5.11 6.02
N CYS A 91 -50.35 -5.88 5.59
CA CYS A 91 -50.16 -7.03 4.72
C CYS A 91 -50.68 -6.65 3.33
N HIS A 92 -49.89 -6.90 2.28
CA HIS A 92 -50.20 -6.43 0.93
C HIS A 92 -49.69 -7.39 -0.14
N ASP A 93 -50.35 -7.35 -1.29
CA ASP A 93 -50.03 -8.03 -2.55
C ASP A 93 -50.79 -7.27 -3.66
N ASP A 94 -50.19 -6.36 -4.45
CA ASP A 94 -48.75 -6.06 -4.59
C ASP A 94 -48.39 -4.65 -4.07
N VAL A 95 -48.52 -3.60 -4.88
CA VAL A 95 -47.95 -2.28 -4.60
C VAL A 95 -48.91 -1.45 -3.76
N TYR A 96 -48.43 -0.82 -2.67
CA TYR A 96 -49.30 0.04 -1.86
C TYR A 96 -48.69 1.39 -1.51
N GLU A 97 -49.58 2.37 -1.31
CA GLU A 97 -49.28 3.67 -0.72
C GLU A 97 -50.27 3.94 0.42
N THR A 98 -49.79 4.04 1.65
CA THR A 98 -50.66 4.26 2.82
C THR A 98 -50.46 5.65 3.43
N TYR A 99 -51.56 6.25 3.82
CA TYR A 99 -51.67 7.62 4.31
C TYR A 99 -52.44 7.64 5.63
N VAL A 100 -52.11 8.60 6.49
CA VAL A 100 -52.94 8.99 7.64
C VAL A 100 -53.26 10.47 7.56
N ASN A 101 -54.55 10.81 7.60
CA ASN A 101 -55.02 12.20 7.58
C ASN A 101 -54.39 13.08 6.47
N GLY A 102 -54.11 12.51 5.30
CA GLY A 102 -53.47 13.23 4.19
C GLY A 102 -51.94 13.11 4.12
N HIS A 103 -51.28 12.63 5.18
CA HIS A 103 -49.83 12.45 5.21
C HIS A 103 -49.46 11.05 4.73
N LEU A 104 -48.63 10.95 3.68
CA LEU A 104 -48.06 9.69 3.23
C LEU A 104 -47.15 9.10 4.33
N LEU A 105 -47.35 7.83 4.67
CA LEU A 105 -46.54 7.10 5.65
C LEU A 105 -45.50 6.20 4.97
N GLN A 106 -45.92 5.39 3.99
CA GLN A 106 -45.03 4.49 3.26
C GLN A 106 -45.59 4.20 1.86
N LYS A 107 -44.66 4.01 0.91
CA LYS A 107 -44.88 3.36 -0.39
C LYS A 107 -44.02 2.10 -0.44
N ASN A 108 -44.58 0.97 -0.88
CA ASN A 108 -43.84 -0.27 -1.02
C ASN A 108 -44.29 -1.08 -2.25
N VAL A 109 -43.37 -1.88 -2.79
CA VAL A 109 -43.57 -2.75 -3.96
C VAL A 109 -43.27 -4.21 -3.57
N GLY A 110 -43.97 -5.16 -4.19
CA GLY A 110 -43.88 -6.60 -3.89
C GLY A 110 -45.01 -7.06 -2.97
N TRP A 111 -44.86 -8.20 -2.31
CA TRP A 111 -45.90 -8.78 -1.45
C TRP A 111 -45.35 -9.20 -0.08
N THR A 112 -46.22 -9.20 0.92
CA THR A 112 -45.91 -9.79 2.24
C THR A 112 -46.05 -11.31 2.21
N ASN A 113 -45.14 -12.03 2.87
CA ASN A 113 -45.22 -13.49 2.98
C ASN A 113 -46.28 -13.91 4.02
N GLY A 114 -47.53 -14.06 3.58
CA GLY A 114 -48.65 -14.51 4.41
C GLY A 114 -49.00 -13.52 5.52
N LYS A 115 -48.95 -13.96 6.78
CA LYS A 115 -49.36 -13.15 7.97
C LYS A 115 -48.24 -12.29 8.55
N ASN A 116 -47.17 -12.03 7.81
CA ASN A 116 -46.05 -11.24 8.31
C ASN A 116 -46.18 -9.80 7.80
N PRO A 117 -46.82 -8.90 8.57
CA PRO A 117 -47.04 -7.53 8.13
C PRO A 117 -45.73 -6.75 8.08
N VAL A 118 -45.67 -5.77 7.17
CA VAL A 118 -44.73 -4.66 7.29
C VAL A 118 -45.26 -3.71 8.37
N GLN A 119 -44.39 -3.30 9.29
CA GLN A 119 -44.76 -2.31 10.31
C GLN A 119 -44.43 -0.90 9.81
N VAL A 120 -45.42 -0.02 9.79
CA VAL A 120 -45.30 1.36 9.34
C VAL A 120 -45.58 2.31 10.50
N HIS A 121 -44.60 3.12 10.90
CA HIS A 121 -44.77 4.09 11.98
C HIS A 121 -45.78 5.19 11.59
N ILE A 122 -46.65 5.56 12.52
CA ILE A 122 -47.57 6.67 12.43
C ILE A 122 -47.08 7.78 13.38
N PRO A 123 -46.49 8.87 12.88
CA PRO A 123 -46.08 9.99 13.72
C PRO A 123 -47.27 10.57 14.49
N ALA A 124 -47.11 10.74 15.81
CA ALA A 124 -48.19 11.25 16.65
C ALA A 124 -48.70 12.63 16.18
N ARG A 125 -47.82 13.44 15.57
CA ARG A 125 -48.15 14.74 14.97
C ARG A 125 -49.10 14.69 13.76
N TYR A 126 -49.24 13.53 13.11
CA TYR A 126 -50.17 13.35 12.00
C TYR A 126 -51.55 12.89 12.46
N LEU A 127 -51.72 12.55 13.73
CA LEU A 127 -53.00 12.17 14.31
C LEU A 127 -53.78 13.40 14.79
N ASN A 128 -55.10 13.29 14.79
CA ASN A 128 -56.04 14.27 15.31
C ASN A 128 -56.71 13.73 16.59
N VAL A 129 -57.04 14.60 17.54
CA VAL A 129 -58.02 14.27 18.57
C VAL A 129 -59.41 14.25 17.90
N GLY A 130 -60.16 13.17 18.10
CA GLY A 130 -61.39 12.91 17.36
C GLY A 130 -61.12 12.12 16.07
N LYS A 131 -61.71 12.56 14.96
CA LYS A 131 -61.74 11.81 13.70
C LYS A 131 -60.36 11.73 13.01
N ASN A 132 -59.98 10.51 12.67
CA ASN A 132 -58.81 10.18 11.87
C ASN A 132 -59.20 9.23 10.73
N VAL A 133 -58.38 9.19 9.69
CA VAL A 133 -58.53 8.24 8.57
C VAL A 133 -57.19 7.61 8.23
N ILE A 134 -57.17 6.28 8.10
CA ILE A 134 -56.14 5.56 7.33
C ILE A 134 -56.69 5.42 5.91
N ALA A 135 -55.89 5.78 4.92
CA ALA A 135 -56.26 5.71 3.52
C ALA A 135 -55.14 5.01 2.75
N THR A 136 -55.47 3.99 1.98
CA THR A 136 -54.47 3.21 1.23
C THR A 136 -54.88 3.06 -0.22
N TYR A 137 -53.95 3.34 -1.12
CA TYR A 137 -53.99 2.90 -2.49
C TYR A 137 -53.27 1.54 -2.54
N ILE A 138 -53.90 0.54 -3.15
CA ILE A 138 -53.32 -0.77 -3.36
C ILE A 138 -53.55 -1.17 -4.83
N GLN A 139 -52.48 -1.58 -5.48
CA GLN A 139 -52.46 -2.03 -6.86
C GLN A 139 -51.99 -3.47 -6.87
N GLN A 140 -52.83 -4.34 -7.41
CA GLN A 140 -52.43 -5.69 -7.74
C GLN A 140 -51.97 -5.72 -9.19
N ASN A 141 -50.78 -6.26 -9.45
CA ASN A 141 -50.20 -6.31 -10.77
C ASN A 141 -50.48 -7.66 -11.45
N TRP A 142 -50.09 -8.76 -10.80
CA TRP A 142 -50.24 -10.12 -11.34
C TRP A 142 -50.23 -11.18 -10.22
N GLY A 143 -50.84 -12.35 -10.46
CA GLY A 143 -50.84 -13.44 -9.47
C GLY A 143 -51.82 -13.24 -8.32
N GLY A 144 -51.32 -13.32 -7.07
CA GLY A 144 -52.12 -13.22 -5.86
C GLY A 144 -52.75 -11.84 -5.67
N LYS A 145 -53.65 -11.72 -4.68
CA LYS A 145 -54.23 -10.42 -4.29
C LYS A 145 -54.67 -10.46 -2.84
N PHE A 146 -54.13 -9.54 -2.04
CA PHE A 146 -54.39 -9.46 -0.62
C PHE A 146 -54.10 -8.07 -0.08
N TYR A 147 -54.98 -7.56 0.77
CA TYR A 147 -54.70 -6.39 1.58
C TYR A 147 -55.38 -6.50 2.95
N ASP A 148 -54.61 -6.22 3.99
CA ASP A 148 -55.10 -5.98 5.33
C ASP A 148 -54.24 -4.92 6.01
N CYS A 149 -54.85 -4.14 6.89
CA CYS A 149 -54.10 -3.26 7.76
C CYS A 149 -54.75 -3.14 9.13
N GLY A 150 -53.93 -3.16 10.17
CA GLY A 150 -54.37 -3.00 11.55
C GLY A 150 -53.45 -2.05 12.30
N ILE A 151 -54.03 -1.15 13.10
CA ILE A 151 -53.24 -0.30 14.00
C ILE A 151 -52.82 -1.10 15.22
N ASN A 152 -51.55 -1.02 15.55
CA ASN A 152 -50.97 -1.50 16.80
C ASN A 152 -50.51 -0.30 17.61
N VAL A 153 -50.86 -0.28 18.90
CA VAL A 153 -50.44 0.79 19.81
C VAL A 153 -49.70 0.15 20.97
N THR A 154 -48.41 0.47 21.10
CA THR A 154 -47.55 -0.04 22.16
C THR A 154 -47.05 1.08 23.03
N GLU A 155 -46.81 0.79 24.31
CA GLU A 155 -46.20 1.76 25.21
C GLU A 155 -44.70 1.86 24.88
N VAL A 156 -44.24 3.05 24.53
CA VAL A 156 -42.83 3.34 24.30
C VAL A 156 -42.43 4.44 25.26
N ASN A 157 -41.54 4.09 26.20
CA ASN A 157 -41.12 5.03 27.22
C ASN A 157 -40.29 6.15 26.57
N PHE A 158 -40.90 7.34 26.44
CA PHE A 158 -40.26 8.53 25.89
C PHE A 158 -38.99 8.88 26.67
N ASP A 159 -39.01 8.77 28.01
CA ASP A 159 -37.85 9.10 28.84
C ASP A 159 -36.68 8.15 28.57
N GLU A 160 -36.97 6.86 28.28
CA GLU A 160 -35.94 5.91 27.84
C GLU A 160 -35.39 6.25 26.45
N CYS A 161 -36.24 6.63 25.50
CA CYS A 161 -35.80 6.98 24.14
C CYS A 161 -35.02 8.30 24.13
N TYR A 162 -35.44 9.27 24.93
CA TYR A 162 -34.71 10.50 25.21
C TYR A 162 -33.33 10.18 25.80
N GLN A 163 -33.27 9.32 26.81
CA GLN A 163 -32.00 8.91 27.43
C GLN A 163 -31.11 8.15 26.44
N MET A 164 -31.68 7.30 25.58
CA MET A 164 -30.92 6.63 24.50
C MET A 164 -30.25 7.62 23.56
N LEU A 165 -30.93 8.71 23.17
CA LEU A 165 -30.35 9.75 22.32
C LEU A 165 -29.28 10.55 23.08
N VAL A 166 -29.52 10.91 24.34
CA VAL A 166 -28.53 11.56 25.21
C VAL A 166 -27.26 10.71 25.31
N ASP A 167 -27.39 9.41 25.56
CA ASP A 167 -26.27 8.49 25.66
C ASP A 167 -25.52 8.34 24.33
N ALA A 168 -26.23 8.39 23.19
CA ALA A 168 -25.63 8.36 21.87
C ALA A 168 -24.88 9.66 21.53
N ILE A 169 -25.42 10.82 21.92
CA ILE A 169 -24.75 12.12 21.80
C ILE A 169 -23.48 12.14 22.67
N GLU A 170 -23.54 11.64 23.90
CA GLU A 170 -22.36 11.60 24.77
C GLU A 170 -21.30 10.64 24.22
N TYR A 171 -21.71 9.50 23.65
CA TYR A 171 -20.81 8.60 22.94
C TYR A 171 -20.09 9.31 21.77
N ALA A 172 -20.80 10.13 21.00
CA ALA A 172 -20.23 10.89 19.87
C ALA A 172 -19.13 11.89 20.29
N LYS A 173 -19.15 12.36 21.55
CA LYS A 173 -18.12 13.26 22.11
C LYS A 173 -16.86 12.54 22.59
N THR A 174 -16.78 11.22 22.46
CA THR A 174 -15.60 10.45 22.87
C THR A 174 -14.36 10.99 22.15
N ASP A 175 -13.32 11.33 22.93
CA ASP A 175 -12.05 11.80 22.38
C ASP A 175 -11.40 10.70 21.52
N THR A 176 -11.45 10.92 20.21
CA THR A 176 -10.99 9.99 19.19
C THR A 176 -10.00 10.71 18.29
N LEU A 177 -8.90 10.03 17.97
CA LEU A 177 -7.88 10.58 17.07
C LEU A 177 -8.44 10.72 15.65
N LEU A 178 -8.80 11.94 15.27
CA LEU A 178 -9.42 12.30 13.99
C LEU A 178 -8.80 13.60 13.45
N THR A 179 -8.96 13.84 12.14
CA THR A 179 -8.67 15.14 11.51
C THR A 179 -9.65 16.21 12.00
N ASN A 180 -9.36 17.49 11.71
CA ASN A 180 -10.29 18.56 12.08
C ASN A 180 -11.62 18.47 11.31
N ALA A 181 -11.60 18.26 9.99
CA ALA A 181 -12.82 18.06 9.20
C ALA A 181 -13.68 16.85 9.64
N MET A 182 -13.05 15.74 10.09
CA MET A 182 -13.78 14.60 10.67
C MET A 182 -14.45 14.97 12.00
N LYS A 183 -13.78 15.75 12.86
CA LYS A 183 -14.36 16.26 14.10
C LYS A 183 -15.52 17.22 13.83
N ASP A 184 -15.40 18.08 12.82
CA ASP A 184 -16.47 18.98 12.39
C ASP A 184 -17.68 18.18 11.88
N SER A 185 -17.45 17.07 11.17
CA SER A 185 -18.52 16.16 10.73
C SER A 185 -19.26 15.52 11.92
N ILE A 186 -18.52 15.08 12.95
CA ILE A 186 -19.11 14.60 14.20
C ILE A 186 -19.89 15.70 14.91
N GLN A 187 -19.35 16.93 14.93
CA GLN A 187 -20.00 18.06 15.56
C GLN A 187 -21.33 18.39 14.87
N ALA A 188 -21.39 18.36 13.54
CA ALA A 188 -22.63 18.53 12.79
C ALA A 188 -23.67 17.45 13.15
N ILE A 189 -23.25 16.19 13.25
CA ILE A 189 -24.11 15.07 13.69
C ILE A 189 -24.65 15.31 15.11
N ILE A 190 -23.81 15.81 16.02
CA ILE A 190 -24.20 16.15 17.39
C ILE A 190 -25.20 17.32 17.39
N ASP A 191 -25.00 18.33 16.56
CA ASP A 191 -25.87 19.50 16.47
C ASP A 191 -27.27 19.11 15.94
N GLU A 192 -27.33 18.27 14.90
CA GLU A 192 -28.58 17.66 14.42
C GLU A 192 -29.26 16.83 15.52
N ALA A 193 -28.50 16.01 16.26
CA ALA A 193 -29.04 15.20 17.33
C ALA A 193 -29.59 16.04 18.49
N ASN A 194 -28.92 17.13 18.86
CA ASN A 194 -29.41 18.07 19.85
C ASN A 194 -30.67 18.79 19.38
N HIS A 195 -30.78 19.09 18.08
CA HIS A 195 -31.99 19.65 17.50
C HIS A 195 -33.18 18.67 17.61
N GLU A 196 -32.98 17.40 17.27
CA GLU A 196 -34.01 16.36 17.45
C GLU A 196 -34.39 16.18 18.91
N LEU A 197 -33.42 16.12 19.82
CA LEU A 197 -33.66 15.99 21.25
C LEU A 197 -34.49 17.15 21.82
N ALA A 198 -34.31 18.37 21.29
CA ALA A 198 -35.02 19.57 21.74
C ALA A 198 -36.44 19.69 21.17
N ASN A 199 -36.69 19.17 19.96
CA ASN A 199 -37.91 19.47 19.21
C ASN A 199 -38.79 18.24 18.94
N ASN A 200 -38.22 17.04 18.86
CA ASN A 200 -38.96 15.83 18.55
C ASN A 200 -39.65 15.28 19.81
N LYS A 201 -40.97 15.16 19.73
CA LYS A 201 -41.83 14.67 20.82
C LYS A 201 -42.29 13.24 20.61
N ASP A 202 -41.95 12.63 19.48
CA ASP A 202 -42.35 11.26 19.15
C ASP A 202 -41.30 10.27 19.66
N ALA A 203 -41.70 9.41 20.59
CA ALA A 203 -40.80 8.46 21.23
C ALA A 203 -40.19 7.45 20.25
N ALA A 204 -40.94 7.02 19.23
CA ALA A 204 -40.47 6.04 18.25
C ALA A 204 -39.49 6.68 17.26
N GLU A 205 -39.74 7.92 16.83
CA GLU A 205 -38.80 8.66 16.00
C GLU A 205 -37.47 8.92 16.73
N LEU A 206 -37.53 9.38 17.98
CA LEU A 206 -36.32 9.56 18.81
C LEU A 206 -35.55 8.24 18.99
N ARG A 207 -36.26 7.14 19.18
CA ARG A 207 -35.65 5.81 19.30
C ARG A 207 -34.92 5.40 18.03
N ASN A 208 -35.53 5.62 16.87
CA ASN A 208 -34.92 5.31 15.57
C ASN A 208 -33.71 6.21 15.32
N TYR A 209 -33.85 7.52 15.58
CA TYR A 209 -32.73 8.47 15.44
C TYR A 209 -31.54 8.09 16.35
N ALA A 210 -31.79 7.76 17.61
CA ALA A 210 -30.75 7.28 18.53
C ALA A 210 -30.06 5.99 18.05
N ARG A 211 -30.83 5.08 17.43
CA ARG A 211 -30.30 3.83 16.85
C ARG A 211 -29.43 4.07 15.62
N GLU A 212 -29.74 5.08 14.82
CA GLU A 212 -29.00 5.45 13.61
C GLU A 212 -27.77 6.34 13.89
N LEU A 213 -27.81 7.13 14.97
CA LEU A 213 -26.71 8.03 15.34
C LEU A 213 -25.39 7.28 15.57
N ARG A 214 -25.44 6.18 16.33
CA ARG A 214 -24.25 5.39 16.67
C ARG A 214 -23.54 4.82 15.43
N PRO A 215 -24.22 4.16 14.48
CA PRO A 215 -23.63 3.76 13.20
C PRO A 215 -22.97 4.93 12.43
N ARG A 216 -23.63 6.10 12.34
CA ARG A 216 -23.07 7.29 11.68
C ARG A 216 -21.75 7.75 12.32
N VAL A 217 -21.72 7.82 13.65
CA VAL A 217 -20.52 8.16 14.43
C VAL A 217 -19.44 7.10 14.28
N ASN A 218 -19.80 5.81 14.37
CA ASN A 218 -18.87 4.69 14.23
C ASN A 218 -18.21 4.65 12.86
N ALA A 219 -18.93 5.03 11.80
CA ALA A 219 -18.36 5.12 10.46
C ALA A 219 -17.19 6.11 10.41
N ILE A 220 -17.27 7.23 11.12
CA ILE A 220 -16.19 8.22 11.22
C ILE A 220 -15.10 7.76 12.20
N PHE A 221 -15.48 7.21 13.37
CA PHE A 221 -14.51 6.68 14.34
C PHE A 221 -13.63 5.57 13.76
N ALA A 222 -14.17 4.78 12.82
CA ALA A 222 -13.41 3.76 12.09
C ALA A 222 -12.19 4.33 11.35
N TYR A 223 -12.18 5.63 11.00
CA TYR A 223 -11.05 6.29 10.33
C TYR A 223 -9.86 6.58 11.25
N SER A 224 -10.03 6.45 12.58
CA SER A 224 -8.97 6.72 13.56
C SER A 224 -7.68 5.93 13.31
N GLY A 225 -7.79 4.68 12.84
CA GLY A 225 -6.63 3.86 12.46
C GLY A 225 -5.83 4.45 11.29
N THR A 226 -6.51 4.97 10.27
CA THR A 226 -5.89 5.65 9.12
C THR A 226 -5.24 6.96 9.54
N VAL A 227 -5.93 7.78 10.36
CA VAL A 227 -5.37 9.02 10.91
C VAL A 227 -4.12 8.75 11.74
N LYS A 228 -4.15 7.71 12.58
CA LYS A 228 -2.97 7.28 13.35
C LYS A 228 -1.82 6.87 12.44
N THR A 229 -2.10 6.11 11.39
CA THR A 229 -1.09 5.67 10.42
C THR A 229 -0.41 6.86 9.74
N LEU A 230 -1.18 7.85 9.31
CA LEU A 230 -0.66 9.08 8.73
C LEU A 230 0.21 9.86 9.72
N MET A 231 -0.30 10.10 10.93
CA MET A 231 0.40 10.85 11.99
C MET A 231 1.72 10.19 12.39
N ASP A 232 1.73 8.87 12.58
CA ASP A 232 2.94 8.12 12.95
C ASP A 232 3.96 8.14 11.81
N THR A 233 3.51 7.95 10.56
CA THR A 233 4.40 8.01 9.39
C THR A 233 5.00 9.40 9.25
N TYR A 234 4.19 10.46 9.45
CA TYR A 234 4.63 11.85 9.43
C TYR A 234 5.65 12.15 10.53
N ALA A 235 5.42 11.64 11.74
CA ALA A 235 6.35 11.80 12.85
C ALA A 235 7.70 11.09 12.62
N ILE A 236 7.71 9.95 11.94
CA ILE A 236 8.95 9.26 11.54
C ILE A 236 9.69 10.08 10.48
N CYS A 237 9.00 10.48 9.41
CA CYS A 237 9.60 11.23 8.30
C CYS A 237 10.24 12.55 8.77
N ARG A 238 9.58 13.28 9.68
CA ARG A 238 10.11 14.55 10.23
C ARG A 238 11.40 14.41 11.05
N LYS A 239 11.76 13.20 11.48
CA LYS A 239 13.02 12.94 12.20
C LYS A 239 14.16 12.57 11.26
N MET A 240 13.85 12.20 10.03
CA MET A 240 14.86 11.87 9.03
C MET A 240 15.52 13.14 8.51
N GLN A 241 16.79 13.02 8.14
CA GLN A 241 17.51 14.10 7.48
C GLN A 241 16.84 14.40 6.13
N ASP A 242 16.58 15.68 5.87
CA ASP A 242 16.14 16.12 4.56
C ASP A 242 17.29 16.00 3.55
N LYS A 243 17.11 15.13 2.55
CA LYS A 243 18.03 14.92 1.44
C LYS A 243 17.49 15.51 0.12
N GLY A 244 16.41 16.30 0.16
CA GLY A 244 15.80 16.95 -1.00
C GLY A 244 14.68 16.16 -1.67
N TYR A 245 14.28 15.01 -1.12
CA TYR A 245 13.28 14.11 -1.74
C TYR A 245 11.88 14.19 -1.14
N TRP A 246 11.66 15.05 -0.13
CA TRP A 246 10.33 15.22 0.47
C TRP A 246 9.34 15.94 -0.45
N GLY A 247 9.82 16.74 -1.40
CA GLY A 247 8.97 17.59 -2.25
C GLY A 247 8.00 18.42 -1.39
N THR A 248 6.70 18.35 -1.71
CA THR A 248 5.63 18.95 -0.89
C THR A 248 4.95 17.94 0.05
N ALA A 249 5.41 16.69 0.14
CA ALA A 249 4.72 15.65 0.90
C ALA A 249 4.50 16.03 2.38
N LEU A 250 5.52 16.59 3.05
CA LEU A 250 5.41 17.00 4.45
C LEU A 250 4.44 18.17 4.66
N THR A 251 4.40 19.14 3.74
CA THR A 251 3.48 20.28 3.83
C THR A 251 2.04 19.88 3.52
N ASP A 252 1.86 18.99 2.55
CA ASP A 252 0.55 18.56 2.08
C ASP A 252 -0.15 17.68 3.13
N VAL A 253 0.61 16.84 3.85
CA VAL A 253 0.11 16.08 5.01
C VAL A 253 -0.39 17.00 6.12
N ALA A 254 0.30 18.12 6.39
CA ALA A 254 -0.16 19.06 7.40
C ALA A 254 -1.53 19.66 7.04
N ALA A 255 -1.76 19.99 5.76
CA ALA A 255 -3.04 20.48 5.28
C ALA A 255 -4.12 19.38 5.25
N ALA A 256 -3.77 18.14 4.92
CA ALA A 256 -4.69 17.00 4.90
C ALA A 256 -5.27 16.70 6.30
N LEU A 257 -4.47 16.88 7.35
CA LEU A 257 -4.90 16.72 8.75
C LEU A 257 -5.94 17.74 9.20
N ASP A 258 -6.06 18.86 8.48
CA ASP A 258 -7.10 19.85 8.70
C ASP A 258 -8.34 19.59 7.83
N THR A 259 -8.15 19.17 6.58
CA THR A 259 -9.18 19.26 5.52
C THR A 259 -9.85 17.95 5.14
N CYS A 260 -9.21 16.79 5.31
CA CYS A 260 -9.78 15.51 4.88
C CYS A 260 -10.85 15.01 5.86
N ALA A 261 -12.02 14.62 5.35
CA ALA A 261 -13.17 14.15 6.11
C ALA A 261 -13.32 12.61 6.10
N THR A 262 -12.59 11.90 5.22
CA THR A 262 -12.68 10.44 5.08
C THR A 262 -11.31 9.76 5.03
N ALA A 263 -11.27 8.45 5.27
CA ALA A 263 -10.05 7.65 5.11
C ALA A 263 -9.54 7.61 3.67
N ASN A 264 -10.43 7.58 2.67
CA ASN A 264 -10.05 7.53 1.25
C ASN A 264 -9.34 8.81 0.80
N GLU A 265 -9.72 9.96 1.35
CA GLU A 265 -9.03 11.22 1.10
C GLU A 265 -7.63 11.27 1.75
N LEU A 266 -7.41 10.53 2.84
CA LEU A 266 -6.11 10.48 3.54
C LEU A 266 -5.11 9.52 2.89
N ASN A 267 -5.57 8.42 2.30
CA ASN A 267 -4.70 7.36 1.77
C ASN A 267 -3.62 7.88 0.79
N PRO A 268 -3.93 8.75 -0.19
CA PRO A 268 -2.91 9.29 -1.10
C PRO A 268 -1.76 10.02 -0.39
N TYR A 269 -2.05 10.72 0.72
CA TYR A 269 -1.03 11.42 1.51
C TYR A 269 -0.16 10.45 2.30
N ILE A 270 -0.71 9.31 2.75
CA ILE A 270 0.07 8.26 3.40
C ILE A 270 1.04 7.65 2.40
N ASP A 271 0.56 7.30 1.21
CA ASP A 271 1.37 6.64 0.18
C ASP A 271 2.47 7.56 -0.32
N ARG A 272 2.15 8.81 -0.66
CA ARG A 272 3.14 9.82 -1.06
C ARG A 272 4.22 10.07 -0.01
N LEU A 273 3.84 10.04 1.27
CA LEU A 273 4.80 10.21 2.36
C LEU A 273 5.71 8.98 2.52
N ARG A 274 5.18 7.76 2.32
CA ARG A 274 5.98 6.53 2.28
C ARG A 274 6.97 6.58 1.11
N ASP A 275 6.53 6.99 -0.06
CA ASP A 275 7.38 7.08 -1.26
C ASP A 275 8.53 8.07 -1.05
N ALA A 276 8.21 9.26 -0.54
CA ALA A 276 9.21 10.27 -0.20
C ALA A 276 10.21 9.78 0.86
N ARG A 277 9.74 8.95 1.81
CA ARG A 277 10.61 8.32 2.81
C ARG A 277 11.55 7.30 2.18
N MET A 278 11.05 6.41 1.34
CA MET A 278 11.88 5.41 0.67
C MET A 278 12.91 6.10 -0.23
N ALA A 279 12.49 7.11 -0.98
CA ALA A 279 13.35 7.98 -1.76
C ALA A 279 14.49 8.64 -0.95
N THR A 280 14.17 9.07 0.27
CA THR A 280 15.11 9.68 1.22
C THR A 280 16.04 8.65 1.87
N ALA A 281 15.54 7.45 2.15
CA ALA A 281 16.33 6.36 2.74
C ALA A 281 17.31 5.76 1.74
N MET A 282 16.93 5.68 0.46
CA MET A 282 17.72 5.07 -0.61
C MET A 282 19.16 5.60 -0.67
N GLU A 283 20.10 4.67 -0.58
CA GLU A 283 21.52 4.94 -0.76
C GLU A 283 21.81 5.29 -2.22
N ARG A 284 22.81 6.14 -2.45
CA ARG A 284 23.19 6.60 -3.78
C ARG A 284 24.69 6.56 -3.91
N ARG A 285 25.14 6.32 -5.14
CA ARG A 285 26.56 6.25 -5.46
C ARG A 285 27.20 7.62 -5.33
N THR A 286 28.39 7.65 -4.75
CA THR A 286 29.14 8.88 -4.44
C THR A 286 30.44 8.98 -5.23
N GLU A 287 30.78 7.92 -5.97
CA GLU A 287 31.91 7.82 -6.85
C GLU A 287 31.83 8.87 -7.97
N ASN A 288 32.98 9.50 -8.26
CA ASN A 288 33.09 10.49 -9.32
C ASN A 288 33.39 9.80 -10.66
N PHE A 289 32.40 9.11 -11.20
CA PHE A 289 32.52 8.46 -12.51
C PHE A 289 32.89 9.47 -13.60
N LYS A 290 33.80 9.04 -14.46
CA LYS A 290 34.12 9.67 -15.75
C LYS A 290 33.27 9.09 -16.86
N GLY A 291 32.83 7.84 -16.74
CA GLY A 291 32.14 7.12 -17.81
C GLY A 291 33.04 6.85 -19.00
N SER A 292 32.52 6.07 -19.93
CA SER A 292 33.20 5.65 -21.16
C SER A 292 32.39 6.03 -22.39
N VAL A 293 33.06 6.22 -23.52
CA VAL A 293 32.39 6.14 -24.83
C VAL A 293 32.07 4.65 -25.05
N PRO A 294 30.79 4.25 -25.16
CA PRO A 294 30.46 2.84 -25.25
C PRO A 294 30.83 2.28 -26.62
N THR A 295 31.33 1.06 -26.63
CA THR A 295 31.53 0.27 -27.85
C THR A 295 30.25 -0.49 -28.17
N VAL A 296 29.80 -0.42 -29.42
CA VAL A 296 28.68 -1.22 -29.94
C VAL A 296 29.25 -2.41 -30.69
N VAL A 297 28.90 -3.62 -30.27
CA VAL A 297 29.35 -4.87 -30.92
C VAL A 297 28.39 -5.32 -32.02
N GLY A 298 28.86 -6.22 -32.89
CA GLY A 298 28.03 -6.82 -33.92
C GLY A 298 26.97 -7.78 -33.35
N PRO A 299 25.92 -8.10 -34.13
CA PRO A 299 24.83 -8.97 -33.70
C PRO A 299 25.26 -10.41 -33.38
N GLU A 300 26.44 -10.84 -33.80
CA GLU A 300 27.01 -12.15 -33.47
C GLU A 300 27.28 -12.38 -31.97
N TYR A 301 27.28 -11.30 -31.16
CA TYR A 301 27.45 -11.36 -29.70
C TYR A 301 26.12 -11.36 -28.93
N LEU A 302 24.99 -11.31 -29.63
CA LEU A 302 23.65 -11.27 -29.04
C LEU A 302 23.37 -12.56 -28.26
N GLY A 303 22.90 -12.43 -27.01
CA GLY A 303 22.58 -13.58 -26.16
C GLY A 303 23.79 -14.34 -25.61
N ASP A 304 25.02 -13.84 -25.78
CA ASP A 304 26.23 -14.45 -25.22
C ASP A 304 26.70 -13.71 -23.95
N PRO A 305 26.21 -14.10 -22.75
CA PRO A 305 26.66 -13.51 -21.50
C PRO A 305 28.11 -13.90 -21.15
N PHE A 306 28.68 -14.92 -21.79
CA PHE A 306 30.00 -15.48 -21.51
C PHE A 306 31.12 -14.85 -22.35
N SER A 307 30.78 -13.99 -23.31
CA SER A 307 31.76 -13.22 -24.08
C SER A 307 32.70 -12.42 -23.17
N SER A 308 33.99 -12.45 -23.51
CA SER A 308 35.02 -11.73 -22.73
C SER A 308 34.83 -10.21 -22.86
N GLU A 309 35.19 -9.45 -21.82
CA GLU A 309 35.08 -7.98 -21.88
C GLU A 309 35.97 -7.34 -22.97
N ASP A 310 37.03 -8.03 -23.41
CA ASP A 310 37.89 -7.61 -24.52
C ASP A 310 37.19 -7.74 -25.89
N GLU A 311 36.37 -8.77 -26.07
CA GLU A 311 35.61 -9.02 -27.30
C GLU A 311 34.30 -8.24 -27.32
N ALA A 312 33.61 -8.19 -26.18
CA ALA A 312 32.32 -7.55 -26.01
C ALA A 312 32.26 -6.75 -24.69
N PRO A 313 32.70 -5.48 -24.71
CA PRO A 313 32.67 -4.62 -23.54
C PRO A 313 31.26 -4.43 -22.98
N LYS A 314 31.09 -4.69 -21.68
CA LYS A 314 29.82 -4.52 -20.95
C LYS A 314 29.90 -3.30 -20.03
N TYR A 315 28.75 -2.64 -19.83
CA TYR A 315 28.68 -1.37 -19.11
C TYR A 315 27.54 -1.34 -18.11
N TYR A 316 27.77 -0.76 -16.94
CA TYR A 316 26.71 -0.36 -16.03
C TYR A 316 26.13 0.98 -16.50
N LEU A 317 24.83 1.05 -16.73
CA LEU A 317 24.15 2.30 -17.10
C LEU A 317 23.88 3.11 -15.83
N TYR A 318 24.62 4.20 -15.65
CA TYR A 318 24.50 5.10 -14.49
C TYR A 318 23.66 6.33 -14.83
N ASN A 319 22.61 6.58 -14.06
CA ASN A 319 21.79 7.79 -14.20
C ASN A 319 22.43 8.96 -13.46
N VAL A 320 22.69 10.06 -14.18
CA VAL A 320 23.46 11.21 -13.66
C VAL A 320 22.73 11.93 -12.54
N GLY A 321 21.44 12.22 -12.72
CA GLY A 321 20.65 12.99 -11.75
C GLY A 321 20.29 12.19 -10.50
N ALA A 322 19.93 10.92 -10.66
CA ALA A 322 19.55 10.06 -9.54
C ALA A 322 20.74 9.48 -8.78
N LYS A 323 21.91 9.38 -9.43
CA LYS A 323 23.14 8.75 -8.92
C LYS A 323 22.96 7.27 -8.55
N LEU A 324 22.30 6.56 -9.45
CA LEU A 324 21.91 5.16 -9.33
C LEU A 324 22.15 4.45 -10.67
N LEU A 325 22.16 3.12 -10.65
CA LEU A 325 22.31 2.27 -11.83
C LEU A 325 20.94 1.86 -12.36
N LEU A 326 20.83 1.67 -13.67
CA LEU A 326 19.69 1.00 -14.28
C LEU A 326 19.75 -0.48 -13.92
N GLY A 327 18.70 -1.00 -13.31
CA GLY A 327 18.54 -2.42 -13.02
C GLY A 327 17.07 -2.80 -13.07
N ALA A 328 16.73 -3.95 -12.53
CA ALA A 328 15.33 -4.38 -12.51
C ALA A 328 14.56 -3.77 -11.33
N GLY A 329 13.28 -3.52 -11.56
CA GLY A 329 12.35 -2.89 -10.63
C GLY A 329 11.09 -3.72 -10.43
N GLU A 330 9.93 -3.07 -10.50
CA GLU A 330 8.61 -3.63 -10.13
C GLU A 330 8.07 -4.67 -11.15
N ALA A 331 6.86 -5.20 -10.88
CA ALA A 331 6.12 -6.15 -11.72
C ALA A 331 6.90 -7.45 -12.01
N TYR A 332 7.14 -8.28 -11.00
CA TYR A 332 7.94 -9.50 -11.11
C TYR A 332 9.31 -9.29 -11.77
N GLY A 333 9.92 -8.13 -11.52
CA GLY A 333 11.19 -7.76 -12.12
C GLY A 333 11.14 -7.44 -13.61
N THR A 334 9.94 -7.23 -14.15
CA THR A 334 9.76 -6.92 -15.57
C THR A 334 9.90 -5.44 -15.85
N HIS A 335 9.64 -4.50 -14.95
CA HIS A 335 9.88 -3.07 -15.26
C HIS A 335 11.23 -2.60 -14.73
N LEU A 336 12.09 -2.02 -15.57
CA LEU A 336 13.38 -1.49 -15.14
C LEU A 336 13.20 -0.26 -14.24
N ALA A 337 14.12 -0.12 -13.30
CA ALA A 337 14.13 1.00 -12.37
C ALA A 337 15.56 1.36 -11.97
N LEU A 338 15.70 2.44 -11.22
CA LEU A 338 16.99 2.82 -10.66
C LEU A 338 17.20 2.15 -9.30
N VAL A 339 18.35 1.50 -9.19
CA VAL A 339 18.81 0.71 -8.05
C VAL A 339 20.26 1.08 -7.74
N TYR A 340 20.72 0.82 -6.52
CA TYR A 340 22.12 1.12 -6.18
C TYR A 340 23.07 0.12 -6.86
N GLU A 341 22.61 -1.11 -6.98
CA GLU A 341 23.30 -2.28 -7.48
C GLU A 341 22.62 -2.81 -8.75
N SER A 342 23.41 -3.15 -9.76
CA SER A 342 22.89 -3.74 -10.99
C SER A 342 23.94 -4.68 -11.59
N ASN A 343 23.64 -5.21 -12.77
CA ASN A 343 24.53 -6.02 -13.58
C ASN A 343 24.85 -5.26 -14.88
N PRO A 344 26.03 -5.48 -15.47
CA PRO A 344 26.46 -4.76 -16.65
C PRO A 344 25.65 -5.22 -17.87
N MET A 345 25.45 -4.31 -18.82
CA MET A 345 24.63 -4.47 -20.02
C MET A 345 25.51 -4.41 -21.27
N LEU A 346 25.08 -5.05 -22.35
CA LEU A 346 25.79 -5.06 -23.63
C LEU A 346 25.09 -4.17 -24.66
N LEU A 347 25.85 -3.43 -25.46
CA LEU A 347 25.33 -2.63 -26.56
C LEU A 347 25.57 -3.37 -27.87
N VAL A 348 24.50 -3.79 -28.52
CA VAL A 348 24.54 -4.60 -29.73
C VAL A 348 23.94 -3.81 -30.89
N GLN A 349 24.50 -3.92 -32.09
CA GLN A 349 23.91 -3.33 -33.29
C GLN A 349 22.47 -3.82 -33.46
N SER A 350 21.52 -2.89 -33.67
CA SER A 350 20.14 -3.27 -33.90
C SER A 350 20.01 -3.95 -35.26
N ILE A 351 19.23 -5.03 -35.31
CA ILE A 351 18.91 -5.75 -36.54
C ILE A 351 17.42 -5.62 -36.84
N LYS A 352 17.11 -5.59 -38.13
CA LYS A 352 15.75 -5.74 -38.65
C LYS A 352 15.64 -7.14 -39.24
N GLU A 353 14.80 -7.95 -38.62
CA GLU A 353 14.39 -9.24 -39.17
C GLU A 353 13.35 -8.99 -40.26
N ASN A 354 13.63 -9.43 -41.48
CA ASN A 354 12.63 -9.41 -42.54
C ASN A 354 11.87 -10.73 -42.51
N TYR A 355 10.55 -10.63 -42.46
CA TYR A 355 9.62 -11.75 -42.43
C TYR A 355 8.97 -11.90 -43.81
N ASP A 356 9.00 -13.10 -44.37
CA ASP A 356 8.28 -13.43 -45.59
C ASP A 356 6.87 -13.90 -45.23
N GLU A 357 5.87 -13.04 -45.49
CA GLU A 357 4.48 -13.36 -45.23
C GLU A 357 3.95 -14.53 -46.10
N GLU A 358 4.56 -14.84 -47.25
CA GLU A 358 4.12 -15.94 -48.11
C GLU A 358 4.64 -17.31 -47.64
N THR A 359 5.86 -17.36 -47.10
CA THR A 359 6.49 -18.62 -46.63
C THR A 359 6.33 -18.83 -45.12
N GLY A 360 6.06 -17.76 -44.38
CA GLY A 360 5.95 -17.78 -42.92
C GLY A 360 7.30 -17.87 -42.20
N GLU A 361 8.40 -17.62 -42.91
CA GLU A 361 9.78 -17.74 -42.43
C GLU A 361 10.49 -16.37 -42.40
N PHE A 362 11.47 -16.22 -41.52
CA PHE A 362 12.40 -15.09 -41.54
C PHE A 362 13.43 -15.30 -42.66
N ILE A 363 13.62 -14.30 -43.52
CA ILE A 363 14.36 -14.43 -44.79
C ILE A 363 15.78 -13.85 -44.71
N ASP A 364 15.97 -12.73 -44.03
CA ASP A 364 17.27 -12.11 -43.77
C ASP A 364 17.22 -11.14 -42.58
N GLU A 365 18.40 -10.88 -42.02
CA GLU A 365 18.64 -9.90 -40.96
C GLU A 365 19.50 -8.77 -41.51
N GLU A 366 19.03 -7.53 -41.39
CA GLU A 366 19.77 -6.34 -41.83
C GLU A 366 20.13 -5.47 -40.63
N VAL A 367 21.40 -5.06 -40.53
CA VAL A 367 21.85 -4.11 -39.50
C VAL A 367 21.25 -2.74 -39.77
N VAL A 368 20.62 -2.16 -38.75
CA VAL A 368 20.05 -0.82 -38.81
C VAL A 368 21.13 0.20 -38.41
N GLU A 369 21.65 0.93 -39.40
CA GLU A 369 22.73 1.89 -39.17
C GLU A 369 22.32 2.99 -38.17
N GLY A 370 23.17 3.20 -37.16
CA GLY A 370 22.95 4.19 -36.09
C GLY A 370 21.98 3.76 -34.99
N ALA A 371 21.39 2.56 -35.08
CA ALA A 371 20.52 2.01 -34.05
C ALA A 371 21.23 0.94 -33.21
N VAL A 372 20.95 0.94 -31.91
CA VAL A 372 21.58 0.08 -30.91
C VAL A 372 20.50 -0.60 -30.05
N ARG A 373 20.64 -1.89 -29.79
CA ARG A 373 19.90 -2.58 -28.72
C ARG A 373 20.74 -2.59 -27.44
N ILE A 374 20.08 -2.43 -26.29
CA ILE A 374 20.74 -2.47 -24.97
C ILE A 374 20.29 -3.77 -24.30
N GLU A 375 21.14 -4.78 -24.36
CA GLU A 375 20.89 -6.11 -23.79
C GLU A 375 21.13 -6.10 -22.28
N THR A 376 20.09 -6.46 -21.53
CA THR A 376 20.08 -6.40 -20.07
C THR A 376 20.42 -7.74 -19.41
N PHE A 377 20.53 -8.81 -20.21
CA PHE A 377 20.68 -10.20 -19.78
C PHE A 377 19.58 -10.68 -18.81
N ARG A 378 18.40 -10.08 -18.88
CA ARG A 378 17.21 -10.48 -18.13
C ARG A 378 16.27 -11.13 -19.14
N PRO A 379 16.31 -12.44 -19.38
CA PRO A 379 15.42 -13.04 -20.36
C PRO A 379 13.96 -13.02 -19.90
N ASN A 380 13.07 -12.59 -20.79
CA ASN A 380 11.63 -12.85 -20.70
C ASN A 380 11.26 -14.05 -21.59
N GLY A 381 12.02 -15.15 -21.41
CA GLY A 381 12.12 -16.24 -22.38
C GLY A 381 13.50 -16.91 -22.27
N ALA A 382 14.20 -17.06 -23.40
CA ALA A 382 15.61 -17.43 -23.46
C ALA A 382 16.53 -16.19 -23.55
N TYR A 383 17.83 -16.33 -23.29
CA TYR A 383 18.80 -15.25 -23.53
C TYR A 383 18.82 -14.82 -24.99
N GLY A 384 18.93 -13.52 -25.24
CA GLY A 384 18.81 -12.93 -26.57
C GLY A 384 17.37 -12.82 -27.09
N GLU A 385 16.37 -13.38 -26.38
CA GLU A 385 14.96 -13.28 -26.70
C GLU A 385 14.24 -12.39 -25.67
N GLY A 386 14.02 -11.12 -26.05
CA GLY A 386 13.24 -10.18 -25.24
C GLY A 386 13.94 -9.71 -23.96
N ASP A 387 15.27 -9.70 -23.92
CA ASP A 387 16.10 -9.18 -22.82
C ASP A 387 16.69 -7.78 -23.10
N PHE A 388 16.17 -7.06 -24.08
CA PHE A 388 16.62 -5.71 -24.45
C PHE A 388 15.76 -4.62 -23.84
N VAL A 389 16.34 -3.50 -23.43
CA VAL A 389 15.56 -2.31 -23.04
C VAL A 389 14.59 -1.95 -24.18
N GLY A 390 13.28 -2.14 -23.97
CA GLY A 390 12.27 -1.90 -25.02
C GLY A 390 10.98 -2.69 -24.81
N TRP A 391 10.09 -2.63 -25.81
CA TRP A 391 8.81 -3.36 -25.80
C TRP A 391 9.05 -4.88 -25.74
N ASN A 392 8.40 -5.58 -24.79
CA ASN A 392 8.65 -6.96 -24.35
C ASN A 392 9.92 -7.21 -23.50
N GLY A 393 10.85 -6.25 -23.46
CA GLY A 393 12.15 -6.35 -22.78
C GLY A 393 12.32 -5.30 -21.69
N PHE A 394 11.34 -5.24 -20.81
CA PHE A 394 11.47 -4.65 -19.49
C PHE A 394 11.15 -3.16 -19.28
N ILE A 395 10.70 -2.43 -20.31
CA ILE A 395 10.02 -1.13 -20.13
C ILE A 395 8.94 -0.97 -21.19
N ASP A 396 7.79 -0.40 -20.82
CA ASP A 396 6.75 -0.03 -21.78
C ASP A 396 7.30 1.02 -22.78
N ALA A 397 7.41 0.63 -24.05
CA ALA A 397 7.84 1.48 -25.15
C ALA A 397 6.89 1.33 -26.35
N VAL A 398 6.69 2.39 -27.13
CA VAL A 398 5.66 2.43 -28.19
C VAL A 398 6.02 1.54 -29.39
N CYS A 399 7.30 1.39 -29.74
CA CYS A 399 7.83 0.30 -30.59
C CYS A 399 9.36 0.36 -30.78
N THR A 400 9.96 -0.83 -30.97
CA THR A 400 11.39 -1.17 -31.22
C THR A 400 12.32 -1.01 -30.01
N ASP A 401 13.10 -2.06 -29.72
CA ASP A 401 14.23 -2.10 -28.78
C ASP A 401 15.47 -1.36 -29.30
N ALA A 402 15.27 -0.47 -30.29
CA ALA A 402 16.28 0.25 -31.01
C ALA A 402 16.44 1.66 -30.44
N TRP A 403 17.70 2.02 -30.13
CA TRP A 403 18.08 3.24 -29.47
C TRP A 403 19.17 4.00 -30.24
N GLU A 404 19.22 5.30 -30.02
CA GLU A 404 20.28 6.19 -30.47
C GLU A 404 21.01 6.76 -29.24
N ILE A 405 22.33 6.63 -29.22
CA ILE A 405 23.17 7.13 -28.13
C ILE A 405 23.71 8.51 -28.52
N ILE A 406 23.22 9.56 -27.85
CA ILE A 406 23.46 10.95 -28.23
C ILE A 406 24.33 11.63 -27.17
N PRO A 407 25.57 12.05 -27.47
CA PRO A 407 26.41 12.78 -26.52
C PRO A 407 25.76 14.09 -26.07
N VAL A 408 25.85 14.40 -24.78
CA VAL A 408 25.39 15.67 -24.22
C VAL A 408 26.47 16.73 -24.41
N GLU A 409 26.15 17.81 -25.11
CA GLU A 409 27.09 18.88 -25.37
C GLU A 409 27.66 19.46 -24.06
N GLY A 410 28.99 19.60 -24.00
CA GLY A 410 29.69 20.15 -22.84
C GLY A 410 29.86 19.20 -21.65
N LYS A 411 29.37 17.95 -21.73
CA LYS A 411 29.58 16.91 -20.71
C LYS A 411 30.38 15.74 -21.30
N GLU A 412 31.52 15.43 -20.69
CA GLU A 412 32.36 14.29 -21.08
C GLU A 412 31.65 12.97 -20.75
N ASN A 413 31.53 12.07 -21.75
CA ASN A 413 30.94 10.73 -21.64
C ASN A 413 29.56 10.68 -20.97
N VAL A 414 28.77 11.74 -21.12
CA VAL A 414 27.36 11.78 -20.73
C VAL A 414 26.51 11.74 -22.00
N PHE A 415 25.45 10.93 -21.96
CA PHE A 415 24.61 10.67 -23.12
C PHE A 415 23.13 10.78 -22.77
N ASN A 416 22.33 11.27 -23.72
CA ASN A 416 20.90 10.97 -23.76
C ASN A 416 20.71 9.70 -24.61
N ILE A 417 19.82 8.83 -24.18
CA ILE A 417 19.47 7.59 -24.88
C ILE A 417 18.08 7.79 -25.47
N ALA A 418 17.96 7.87 -26.79
CA ALA A 418 16.72 8.20 -27.49
C ALA A 418 16.14 7.00 -28.24
N GLN A 419 14.82 6.85 -28.27
CA GLN A 419 14.17 5.84 -29.12
C GLN A 419 14.49 6.13 -30.60
N TYR A 420 14.99 5.14 -31.31
CA TYR A 420 15.45 5.30 -32.69
C TYR A 420 14.28 5.61 -33.63
N GLY A 421 14.43 6.65 -34.45
CA GLY A 421 13.42 7.06 -35.43
C GLY A 421 12.10 7.61 -34.85
N MET A 422 11.97 7.65 -33.52
CA MET A 422 10.75 8.08 -32.83
C MET A 422 10.79 9.55 -32.42
N THR A 423 9.70 10.25 -32.68
CA THR A 423 9.48 11.63 -32.24
C THR A 423 8.09 11.77 -31.63
N PHE A 424 7.93 12.69 -30.67
CA PHE A 424 6.61 13.06 -30.16
C PHE A 424 6.04 14.24 -30.98
N PRO A 425 4.71 14.39 -31.07
CA PRO A 425 4.09 15.46 -31.84
C PRO A 425 4.53 16.84 -31.37
N THR A 426 4.64 17.77 -32.31
CA THR A 426 4.71 19.21 -32.02
C THR A 426 3.31 19.70 -31.62
N ASP A 427 3.14 20.29 -30.45
CA ASP A 427 2.00 21.15 -30.16
C ASP A 427 2.20 22.51 -30.83
N THR A 428 1.11 23.12 -31.28
CA THR A 428 1.14 24.49 -31.79
C THR A 428 0.07 25.29 -31.06
N THR A 429 0.50 26.29 -30.30
CA THR A 429 -0.38 27.24 -29.63
C THR A 429 -0.27 28.60 -30.31
N LEU A 430 -1.39 29.27 -30.54
CA LEU A 430 -1.40 30.63 -31.09
C LEU A 430 -1.35 31.64 -29.94
N THR A 431 -0.47 32.65 -30.03
CA THR A 431 -0.53 33.80 -29.11
C THR A 431 -1.83 34.58 -29.32
N GLU A 432 -2.20 35.43 -28.35
CA GLU A 432 -3.32 36.38 -28.51
C GLU A 432 -3.14 37.32 -29.72
N GLU A 433 -1.91 37.45 -30.24
CA GLU A 433 -1.53 38.26 -31.40
C GLU A 433 -1.49 37.45 -32.72
N GLY A 434 -1.78 36.16 -32.67
CA GLY A 434 -1.86 35.27 -33.83
C GLY A 434 -0.53 34.68 -34.29
N GLU A 435 0.52 34.72 -33.47
CA GLU A 435 1.78 34.02 -33.75
C GLU A 435 1.66 32.54 -33.37
N GLU A 436 2.03 31.65 -34.30
CA GLU A 436 2.18 30.22 -34.00
C GLU A 436 3.41 30.00 -33.11
N ILE A 437 3.18 29.66 -31.85
CA ILE A 437 4.18 29.06 -30.97
C ILE A 437 4.11 27.56 -31.17
N VAL A 438 5.08 27.03 -31.91
CA VAL A 438 5.33 25.58 -31.92
C VAL A 438 6.02 25.23 -30.60
N THR A 439 5.35 24.44 -29.77
CA THR A 439 5.87 23.89 -28.51
C THR A 439 5.89 22.37 -28.60
N GLY A 440 6.97 21.71 -28.21
CA GLY A 440 7.09 20.25 -28.38
C GLY A 440 7.49 19.85 -29.80
N GLY A 441 7.65 18.55 -30.03
CA GLY A 441 8.43 17.99 -31.14
C GLY A 441 9.87 17.73 -30.71
N GLY A 442 10.31 16.47 -30.82
CA GLY A 442 11.64 16.03 -30.37
C GLY A 442 11.73 14.52 -30.24
N LYS A 443 12.92 14.02 -29.90
CA LYS A 443 13.11 12.59 -29.62
C LYS A 443 12.48 12.23 -28.27
N LYS A 444 12.12 10.95 -28.11
CA LYS A 444 11.71 10.37 -26.83
C LYS A 444 12.91 9.75 -26.15
N TYR A 445 13.17 10.09 -24.89
CA TYR A 445 14.37 9.68 -24.18
C TYR A 445 14.06 8.68 -23.06
N LEU A 446 14.99 7.75 -22.85
CA LEU A 446 15.07 6.95 -21.64
C LEU A 446 15.42 7.85 -20.46
N GLY A 447 14.66 7.79 -19.38
CA GLY A 447 14.94 8.61 -18.20
C GLY A 447 14.01 8.33 -17.04
N LEU A 448 14.20 9.08 -15.97
CA LEU A 448 13.40 8.94 -14.77
C LEU A 448 12.05 9.65 -14.94
N ARG A 449 10.95 8.93 -14.77
CA ARG A 449 9.62 9.52 -14.77
C ARG A 449 9.42 10.41 -13.54
N SER A 450 9.19 11.71 -13.76
CA SER A 450 8.84 12.65 -12.69
C SER A 450 7.32 12.77 -12.53
N GLY A 451 6.78 12.58 -11.31
CA GLY A 451 5.39 12.90 -10.96
C GLY A 451 4.57 11.70 -10.45
N ASP A 452 3.50 12.00 -9.70
CA ASP A 452 2.54 11.07 -9.05
C ASP A 452 2.21 9.87 -9.95
N ASN A 453 2.96 8.79 -9.82
CA ASN A 453 2.56 7.51 -10.36
C ASN A 453 1.93 6.72 -9.21
N GLN A 454 0.60 6.65 -9.22
CA GLN A 454 -0.20 5.84 -8.30
C GLN A 454 0.16 4.34 -8.32
N TYR A 455 1.04 3.91 -9.22
CA TYR A 455 1.42 2.51 -9.42
C TYR A 455 2.83 2.13 -8.94
N ALA A 456 3.70 3.03 -8.44
CA ALA A 456 5.10 2.64 -8.17
C ALA A 456 5.80 3.11 -6.86
N PRO A 457 5.42 2.55 -5.71
CA PRO A 457 6.12 2.73 -4.43
C PRO A 457 7.47 2.01 -4.16
N SER A 458 8.32 1.51 -5.09
CA SER A 458 9.60 0.92 -4.60
C SER A 458 10.84 1.08 -5.42
N TYR A 459 10.78 1.44 -6.69
CA TYR A 459 12.00 1.80 -7.41
C TYR A 459 11.68 2.90 -8.41
N TYR A 460 12.56 3.89 -8.48
CA TYR A 460 12.53 5.03 -9.39
C TYR A 460 12.31 4.55 -10.83
N LEU A 461 11.04 4.46 -11.25
CA LEU A 461 10.68 3.86 -12.53
C LEU A 461 11.32 4.61 -13.68
N VAL A 462 12.00 3.85 -14.53
CA VAL A 462 12.56 4.37 -15.76
C VAL A 462 11.51 4.22 -16.85
N ASP A 463 11.32 5.29 -17.61
CA ASP A 463 10.33 5.38 -18.67
C ASP A 463 11.06 5.76 -19.97
N THR A 464 10.41 5.50 -21.11
CA THR A 464 10.97 5.73 -22.44
C THR A 464 10.44 7.00 -23.11
N ASP A 465 9.46 7.66 -22.51
CA ASP A 465 8.77 8.83 -23.07
C ASP A 465 9.18 10.16 -22.39
N MET A 466 10.45 10.31 -22.01
CA MET A 466 10.94 11.56 -21.42
C MET A 466 11.26 12.59 -22.51
N HIS A 467 10.85 13.85 -22.32
CA HIS A 467 10.95 14.91 -23.35
C HIS A 467 11.92 16.04 -22.99
N THR A 468 12.61 15.94 -21.85
CA THR A 468 13.50 16.97 -21.31
C THR A 468 14.95 16.45 -21.22
N PRO A 469 15.69 16.37 -22.35
CA PRO A 469 17.04 15.80 -22.39
C PRO A 469 18.08 16.57 -21.56
N GLU A 470 17.81 17.83 -21.24
CA GLU A 470 18.65 18.69 -20.39
C GLU A 470 18.61 18.32 -18.91
N LEU A 471 17.58 17.61 -18.44
CA LEU A 471 17.51 17.15 -17.05
C LEU A 471 18.49 16.01 -16.81
N GLU A 472 19.30 16.12 -15.75
CA GLU A 472 20.29 15.08 -15.41
C GLU A 472 19.65 13.74 -15.09
N THR A 473 18.38 13.72 -14.67
CA THR A 473 17.61 12.50 -14.44
C THR A 473 17.23 11.75 -15.73
N ASN A 474 17.47 12.35 -16.90
CA ASN A 474 17.29 11.75 -18.23
C ASN A 474 18.64 11.59 -18.97
N GLN A 475 19.75 11.71 -18.23
CA GLN A 475 21.11 11.60 -18.75
C GLN A 475 21.81 10.39 -18.13
N TRP A 476 22.64 9.74 -18.94
CA TRP A 476 23.25 8.45 -18.63
C TRP A 476 24.77 8.47 -18.88
N MET A 477 25.50 7.69 -18.09
CA MET A 477 26.90 7.35 -18.33
C MET A 477 27.03 5.83 -18.46
N PHE A 478 27.95 5.39 -19.33
CA PHE A 478 28.32 3.98 -19.46
C PHE A 478 29.56 3.72 -18.62
N ILE A 479 29.42 3.03 -17.50
CA ILE A 479 30.51 2.77 -16.57
C ILE A 479 31.08 1.38 -16.86
N SER A 480 32.36 1.33 -17.24
CA SER A 480 33.04 0.05 -17.48
C SER A 480 33.44 -0.62 -16.17
N ARG A 481 33.61 -1.95 -16.19
CA ARG A 481 34.16 -2.67 -15.03
C ARG A 481 35.58 -2.21 -14.69
N ALA A 482 36.41 -1.91 -15.70
CA ALA A 482 37.74 -1.34 -15.50
C ALA A 482 37.70 0.00 -14.72
N GLU A 483 36.70 0.84 -14.97
CA GLU A 483 36.50 2.08 -14.23
C GLU A 483 36.10 1.81 -12.77
N MET A 484 35.19 0.86 -12.51
CA MET A 484 34.84 0.44 -11.14
C MET A 484 36.07 -0.05 -10.36
N LEU A 485 36.90 -0.88 -11.00
CA LEU A 485 38.13 -1.42 -10.42
C LEU A 485 39.16 -0.32 -10.12
N SER A 486 39.17 0.79 -10.88
CA SER A 486 40.15 1.87 -10.74
C SER A 486 40.07 2.62 -9.39
N PHE A 487 38.94 2.51 -8.69
CA PHE A 487 38.76 3.12 -7.37
C PHE A 487 39.48 2.34 -6.25
N ILE A 488 39.68 1.02 -6.42
CA ILE A 488 40.20 0.13 -5.37
C ILE A 488 41.61 0.52 -4.89
N PRO A 489 42.61 0.78 -5.76
CA PRO A 489 43.97 1.07 -5.32
C PRO A 489 44.12 2.35 -4.49
N ASN A 490 43.13 3.25 -4.56
CA ASN A 490 43.14 4.55 -3.88
C ASN A 490 42.14 4.61 -2.70
N ALA A 491 41.51 3.47 -2.35
CA ALA A 491 40.51 3.42 -1.31
C ALA A 491 41.09 3.80 0.06
N THR A 492 40.35 4.60 0.82
CA THR A 492 40.67 4.98 2.20
C THR A 492 39.43 4.94 3.09
N ALA A 493 39.61 5.16 4.39
CA ALA A 493 38.50 5.30 5.34
C ALA A 493 37.52 6.43 4.93
N GLU A 494 38.03 7.55 4.43
CA GLU A 494 37.23 8.71 3.99
C GLU A 494 36.72 8.64 2.55
N ALA A 495 37.36 7.83 1.70
CA ALA A 495 36.99 7.64 0.30
C ALA A 495 37.07 6.15 -0.06
N PRO A 496 36.12 5.34 0.43
CA PRO A 496 36.14 3.91 0.17
C PRO A 496 35.79 3.58 -1.28
N ALA A 497 36.23 2.40 -1.72
CA ALA A 497 35.82 1.83 -3.00
C ALA A 497 34.61 0.92 -2.81
N ASP A 498 33.58 1.11 -3.65
CA ASP A 498 32.46 0.18 -3.74
C ASP A 498 32.88 -1.06 -4.53
N MET A 499 32.80 -2.22 -3.89
CA MET A 499 33.13 -3.52 -4.47
C MET A 499 31.89 -4.40 -4.64
N THR A 500 30.70 -3.80 -4.56
CA THR A 500 29.41 -4.51 -4.67
C THR A 500 29.28 -5.21 -6.03
N PHE A 501 29.90 -4.66 -7.07
CA PHE A 501 29.90 -5.23 -8.43
C PHE A 501 30.60 -6.60 -8.54
N LEU A 502 31.36 -7.02 -7.52
CA LEU A 502 31.92 -8.36 -7.43
C LEU A 502 30.89 -9.41 -6.99
N ILE A 503 29.84 -8.98 -6.27
CA ILE A 503 28.74 -9.85 -5.86
C ILE A 503 27.84 -10.03 -7.07
N LYS A 504 27.63 -11.27 -7.49
CA LYS A 504 26.66 -11.64 -8.51
C LYS A 504 25.25 -11.52 -7.94
N ASN A 505 24.40 -10.81 -8.67
CA ASN A 505 23.01 -10.57 -8.31
C ASN A 505 22.77 -10.11 -6.83
N PRO A 506 23.36 -8.98 -6.40
CA PRO A 506 23.37 -8.52 -5.00
C PRO A 506 22.03 -8.03 -4.45
N GLY A 507 21.05 -7.77 -5.32
CA GLY A 507 19.67 -7.36 -4.97
C GLY A 507 18.61 -8.41 -5.35
N TYR A 508 19.02 -9.68 -5.47
CA TYR A 508 18.15 -10.83 -5.78
C TYR A 508 17.20 -10.62 -6.96
N ASP A 509 17.76 -10.13 -8.06
CA ASP A 509 17.08 -9.92 -9.32
C ASP A 509 16.47 -11.23 -9.84
N GLN A 510 15.15 -11.39 -9.72
CA GLN A 510 14.38 -12.55 -10.18
C GLN A 510 14.61 -12.96 -11.64
N ARG A 511 15.14 -12.06 -12.47
CA ARG A 511 15.37 -12.32 -13.89
C ARG A 511 16.81 -12.71 -14.19
N LEU A 512 17.68 -12.64 -13.20
CA LEU A 512 19.07 -13.05 -13.31
C LEU A 512 19.28 -14.38 -12.59
N SER A 513 20.33 -15.10 -13.00
CA SER A 513 20.67 -16.36 -12.35
C SER A 513 20.96 -16.18 -10.86
N MET A 514 20.66 -17.23 -10.09
CA MET A 514 20.99 -17.38 -8.68
C MET A 514 22.03 -18.48 -8.46
N ASP A 515 22.64 -19.02 -9.52
CA ASP A 515 23.56 -20.15 -9.45
C ASP A 515 24.81 -19.84 -8.59
N ASP A 516 25.23 -18.58 -8.53
CA ASP A 516 26.34 -18.12 -7.67
C ASP A 516 25.96 -18.03 -6.18
N TRP A 517 24.66 -18.02 -5.86
CA TRP A 517 24.16 -18.03 -4.48
C TRP A 517 23.89 -19.46 -4.02
N ILE A 518 24.89 -20.05 -3.38
CA ILE A 518 24.83 -21.40 -2.83
C ILE A 518 23.90 -21.42 -1.63
N SER A 519 22.88 -22.28 -1.69
CA SER A 519 21.90 -22.49 -0.62
C SER A 519 21.96 -23.92 -0.09
N LEU A 520 22.33 -24.05 1.17
CA LEU A 520 22.36 -25.29 1.92
C LEU A 520 21.32 -25.23 3.03
N THR A 521 20.51 -26.27 3.20
CA THR A 521 19.49 -26.32 4.26
C THR A 521 19.29 -27.75 4.72
N ASP A 522 19.10 -27.94 6.03
CA ASP A 522 18.55 -29.16 6.61
C ASP A 522 17.19 -28.83 7.27
N GLY A 523 16.14 -29.49 6.78
CA GLY A 523 14.76 -29.12 7.07
C GLY A 523 14.37 -27.74 6.49
N GLY A 524 13.10 -27.38 6.65
CA GLY A 524 12.58 -26.09 6.20
C GLY A 524 12.64 -25.88 4.69
N ASN A 525 12.66 -24.62 4.27
CA ASN A 525 12.94 -24.23 2.89
C ASN A 525 13.81 -22.97 2.88
N VAL A 526 14.62 -22.90 1.84
CA VAL A 526 15.31 -21.70 1.40
C VAL A 526 14.75 -21.40 0.01
N MET A 527 14.22 -20.19 -0.19
CA MET A 527 13.63 -19.82 -1.47
C MET A 527 13.88 -18.36 -1.84
N VAL A 528 14.10 -18.15 -3.13
CA VAL A 528 13.82 -16.86 -3.78
C VAL A 528 12.31 -16.79 -3.92
N ASN A 529 11.65 -16.01 -3.08
CA ASN A 529 10.23 -15.76 -3.24
C ASN A 529 9.94 -14.35 -2.79
N GLY A 530 9.00 -13.69 -3.46
CA GLY A 530 8.65 -12.32 -3.12
C GLY A 530 7.52 -11.71 -3.95
N GLY A 531 6.86 -12.47 -4.83
CA GLY A 531 5.91 -11.87 -5.77
C GLY A 531 6.58 -10.73 -6.54
N ASP A 532 5.98 -9.53 -6.53
CA ASP A 532 6.51 -8.34 -7.19
C ASP A 532 7.79 -7.74 -6.56
N TYR A 533 8.15 -8.07 -5.31
CA TYR A 533 9.23 -7.41 -4.57
C TYR A 533 10.22 -8.40 -3.97
N ARG A 534 11.49 -8.20 -4.32
CA ARG A 534 12.54 -9.21 -4.23
C ARG A 534 13.15 -9.24 -2.85
N VAL A 535 13.14 -10.41 -2.23
CA VAL A 535 13.92 -10.75 -1.05
C VAL A 535 14.21 -12.24 -1.13
N TYR A 536 15.24 -12.68 -0.42
CA TYR A 536 15.56 -14.09 -0.23
C TYR A 536 15.14 -14.48 1.18
N GLU A 537 14.50 -15.64 1.33
CA GLU A 537 14.03 -16.09 2.64
C GLU A 537 14.44 -17.52 2.98
N ALA A 538 14.68 -17.75 4.26
CA ALA A 538 14.88 -19.05 4.87
C ALA A 538 13.91 -19.21 6.02
N TYR A 539 13.09 -20.27 6.01
CA TYR A 539 12.10 -20.50 7.05
C TYR A 539 12.01 -21.97 7.45
N ASN A 540 11.72 -22.20 8.72
CA ASN A 540 11.53 -23.52 9.31
C ASN A 540 12.74 -24.47 9.16
N SER A 541 13.92 -23.97 8.81
CA SER A 541 15.14 -24.78 8.65
C SER A 541 15.74 -25.10 10.02
N ASN A 542 16.29 -26.28 10.23
CA ASN A 542 17.04 -26.60 11.45
C ASN A 542 18.40 -25.90 11.43
N GLU A 543 19.08 -26.00 10.28
CA GLU A 543 20.29 -25.29 9.90
C GLU A 543 20.17 -24.83 8.45
N PHE A 544 20.84 -23.73 8.11
CA PHE A 544 21.00 -23.33 6.73
C PHE A 544 22.27 -22.48 6.54
N SER A 545 22.75 -22.42 5.30
CA SER A 545 23.77 -21.47 4.86
C SER A 545 23.38 -20.96 3.48
N ILE A 546 23.31 -19.64 3.31
CA ILE A 546 23.08 -18.97 2.04
C ILE A 546 24.26 -18.05 1.81
N TYR A 547 25.06 -18.33 0.79
CA TYR A 547 26.31 -17.62 0.60
C TYR A 547 26.73 -17.56 -0.86
N GLN A 548 27.67 -16.68 -1.14
CA GLN A 548 28.36 -16.60 -2.41
C GLN A 548 29.87 -16.58 -2.16
N GLU A 549 30.62 -17.29 -2.99
CA GLU A 549 32.07 -17.24 -3.01
C GLU A 549 32.55 -16.29 -4.09
N LEU A 550 33.37 -15.33 -3.71
CA LEU A 550 33.93 -14.32 -4.60
C LEU A 550 35.33 -14.77 -5.03
N TRP A 551 35.43 -15.23 -6.27
CA TRP A 551 36.67 -15.70 -6.92
C TRP A 551 37.12 -14.67 -7.97
N PRO A 552 38.22 -13.95 -7.73
CA PRO A 552 38.71 -12.90 -8.61
C PRO A 552 39.68 -13.45 -9.66
N ASP A 553 39.23 -14.35 -10.52
CA ASP A 553 40.10 -14.98 -11.54
C ASP A 553 40.62 -13.98 -12.60
N GLU A 554 40.05 -12.78 -12.68
CA GLU A 554 40.33 -11.77 -13.72
C GLU A 554 41.27 -10.63 -13.27
N TYR A 555 41.61 -10.57 -11.98
CA TYR A 555 42.60 -9.65 -11.44
C TYR A 555 43.38 -10.42 -10.39
N ASP A 556 44.70 -10.63 -10.57
CA ASP A 556 45.64 -11.32 -9.65
C ASP A 556 45.63 -10.77 -8.18
N ALA A 557 44.71 -9.87 -7.81
CA ALA A 557 44.52 -9.26 -6.50
C ALA A 557 43.12 -8.61 -6.27
N ALA A 558 41.99 -9.11 -6.81
CA ALA A 558 40.72 -8.36 -6.68
C ALA A 558 40.11 -8.30 -5.25
N LEU A 559 40.76 -8.89 -4.25
CA LEU A 559 40.48 -8.65 -2.83
C LEU A 559 41.79 -8.28 -2.12
N PRO A 560 42.20 -7.00 -2.14
CA PRO A 560 43.43 -6.58 -1.47
C PRO A 560 43.37 -6.77 0.05
N VAL A 561 44.52 -6.99 0.70
CA VAL A 561 44.67 -6.78 2.16
C VAL A 561 44.01 -5.47 2.57
N GLY A 562 43.27 -5.51 3.68
CA GLY A 562 42.75 -4.32 4.32
C GLY A 562 41.36 -4.54 4.88
N THR A 563 40.70 -3.43 5.16
CA THR A 563 39.44 -3.41 5.90
C THR A 563 38.25 -3.24 4.97
N TYR A 564 37.24 -4.07 5.21
CA TYR A 564 36.02 -4.18 4.45
C TYR A 564 34.81 -3.98 5.34
N LYS A 565 33.69 -3.61 4.71
CA LYS A 565 32.36 -3.67 5.31
C LYS A 565 31.42 -4.42 4.37
N LEU A 566 30.79 -5.45 4.91
CA LEU A 566 29.67 -6.15 4.29
C LEU A 566 28.39 -5.61 4.90
N SER A 567 27.52 -5.04 4.07
CA SER A 567 26.19 -4.60 4.50
C SER A 567 25.11 -5.45 3.83
N VAL A 568 24.06 -5.77 4.58
CA VAL A 568 22.85 -6.44 4.08
C VAL A 568 21.63 -5.95 4.85
N GLN A 569 20.50 -5.81 4.17
CA GLN A 569 19.22 -5.62 4.87
C GLN A 569 18.64 -6.98 5.18
N ALA A 570 18.60 -7.34 6.45
CA ALA A 570 18.14 -8.65 6.87
C ALA A 570 17.61 -8.65 8.30
N TYR A 571 16.68 -9.54 8.59
CA TYR A 571 16.23 -9.79 9.94
C TYR A 571 16.06 -11.28 10.24
N TYR A 572 16.11 -11.61 11.53
CA TYR A 572 15.84 -12.94 12.05
C TYR A 572 14.68 -12.94 13.05
N ARG A 573 13.82 -13.95 12.98
CA ARG A 573 12.72 -14.20 13.92
C ARG A 573 12.89 -15.56 14.59
N ASP A 574 12.98 -15.54 15.92
CA ASP A 574 13.08 -16.75 16.77
C ASP A 574 11.72 -17.44 16.97
N GLY A 575 11.42 -18.43 16.12
CA GLY A 575 10.15 -19.17 16.10
C GLY A 575 8.99 -18.37 15.48
N ILE A 576 7.74 -18.76 15.76
CA ILE A 576 6.54 -18.04 15.27
C ILE A 576 6.42 -16.61 15.85
N GLU A 577 5.77 -15.68 15.14
CA GLU A 577 5.71 -14.25 15.51
C GLU A 577 5.26 -14.03 16.95
N GLN A 578 4.17 -14.69 17.34
CA GLN A 578 3.57 -14.49 18.65
C GLN A 578 4.49 -15.02 19.78
N ALA A 579 5.19 -16.12 19.55
CA ALA A 579 6.12 -16.67 20.53
C ALA A 579 7.35 -15.77 20.69
N HIS A 580 7.90 -15.26 19.59
CA HIS A 580 8.98 -14.29 19.60
C HIS A 580 8.60 -13.02 20.40
N VAL A 581 7.42 -12.46 20.15
CA VAL A 581 6.95 -11.27 20.88
C VAL A 581 6.68 -11.58 22.35
N ASN A 582 6.11 -12.73 22.68
CA ASN A 582 5.89 -13.09 24.08
C ASN A 582 7.21 -13.15 24.86
N LYS A 583 8.28 -13.69 24.26
CA LYS A 583 9.62 -13.67 24.87
C LYS A 583 10.08 -12.24 25.14
N LEU A 584 9.96 -11.35 24.13
CA LEU A 584 10.31 -9.94 24.27
C LEU A 584 9.53 -9.25 25.41
N LEU A 585 8.20 -9.41 25.45
CA LEU A 585 7.34 -8.76 26.43
C LEU A 585 7.53 -9.30 27.86
N ASN A 586 7.95 -10.56 27.98
CA ASN A 586 8.25 -11.19 29.27
C ASN A 586 9.71 -10.99 29.73
N ASN A 587 10.54 -10.27 28.96
CA ASN A 587 11.99 -10.18 29.15
C ASN A 587 12.68 -11.56 29.20
N GLU A 588 12.20 -12.51 28.42
CA GLU A 588 12.86 -13.80 28.21
C GLU A 588 13.96 -13.66 27.16
N PRO A 589 15.06 -14.42 27.26
CA PRO A 589 16.10 -14.42 26.23
C PRO A 589 15.53 -14.82 24.86
N ILE A 590 15.86 -14.04 23.83
CA ILE A 590 15.61 -14.36 22.44
C ILE A 590 16.92 -14.90 21.86
N ALA A 591 16.86 -16.06 21.20
CA ALA A 591 18.05 -16.66 20.63
C ALA A 591 18.42 -15.97 19.31
N GLU A 592 19.66 -15.52 19.16
CA GLU A 592 20.18 -14.85 17.95
C GLU A 592 20.93 -15.87 17.08
N ARG A 593 20.21 -16.77 16.41
CA ARG A 593 20.81 -17.95 15.76
C ARG A 593 21.37 -17.70 14.36
N ALA A 594 20.76 -16.79 13.61
CA ALA A 594 21.21 -16.47 12.26
C ALA A 594 22.29 -15.39 12.30
N LEU A 595 23.42 -15.68 11.66
CA LEU A 595 24.62 -14.88 11.66
C LEU A 595 24.93 -14.42 10.23
N LEU A 596 25.18 -13.13 10.05
CA LEU A 596 25.88 -12.60 8.88
C LEU A 596 27.35 -12.97 9.00
N PHE A 597 27.97 -13.42 7.91
CA PHE A 597 29.38 -13.79 7.92
C PHE A 597 30.16 -13.31 6.70
N ALA A 598 31.47 -13.16 6.89
CA ALA A 598 32.47 -12.94 5.85
C ALA A 598 33.77 -13.68 6.23
N GLY A 599 34.37 -14.45 5.33
CA GLY A 599 35.61 -15.18 5.60
C GLY A 599 36.06 -16.10 4.48
N ALA A 600 37.13 -16.87 4.72
CA ALA A 600 37.78 -17.69 3.71
C ALA A 600 37.14 -19.08 3.49
N ASP A 601 36.35 -19.60 4.43
CA ASP A 601 35.71 -20.91 4.28
C ASP A 601 34.25 -20.87 4.77
N PRO A 602 33.26 -20.91 3.85
CA PRO A 602 31.83 -20.89 4.21
C PRO A 602 31.35 -22.18 4.89
N THR A 603 32.21 -23.20 5.01
CA THR A 603 31.93 -24.46 5.71
C THR A 603 32.55 -24.52 7.11
N ASP A 604 33.50 -23.61 7.43
CA ASP A 604 34.09 -23.45 8.76
C ASP A 604 33.85 -22.04 9.31
N MET A 605 32.72 -21.86 10.01
CA MET A 605 32.37 -20.58 10.62
C MET A 605 33.35 -20.08 11.69
N ALA A 606 34.24 -20.93 12.21
CA ALA A 606 35.30 -20.47 13.11
C ALA A 606 36.40 -19.71 12.37
N SER A 607 36.52 -19.92 11.06
CA SER A 607 37.41 -19.16 10.16
C SER A 607 36.78 -17.87 9.64
N CYS A 608 35.47 -17.67 9.88
CA CYS A 608 34.73 -16.51 9.42
C CYS A 608 34.53 -15.48 10.53
N GLN A 609 34.50 -14.21 10.14
CA GLN A 609 33.99 -13.15 11.00
C GLN A 609 32.47 -13.19 10.94
N THR A 610 31.80 -13.09 12.09
CA THR A 610 30.35 -13.25 12.18
C THR A 610 29.71 -12.19 13.08
N MET A 611 28.45 -11.86 12.80
CA MET A 611 27.60 -11.08 13.70
C MET A 611 26.15 -11.58 13.67
N PRO A 612 25.40 -11.53 14.78
CA PRO A 612 23.98 -11.84 14.75
C PRO A 612 23.20 -10.85 13.90
N LEU A 613 22.21 -11.35 13.16
CA LEU A 613 21.26 -10.50 12.45
C LEU A 613 20.37 -9.73 13.41
N ALA A 614 19.92 -8.55 12.97
CA ALA A 614 18.87 -7.80 13.64
C ALA A 614 17.63 -8.69 13.87
N LEU A 615 17.09 -8.68 15.09
CA LEU A 615 15.81 -9.32 15.37
C LEU A 615 14.68 -8.60 14.60
N VAL A 616 13.66 -9.33 14.16
CA VAL A 616 12.48 -8.77 13.47
C VAL A 616 11.79 -7.67 14.28
N THR A 617 11.91 -7.68 15.61
CA THR A 617 11.37 -6.67 16.53
C THR A 617 12.23 -5.43 16.70
N LYS A 618 13.50 -5.41 16.24
CA LYS A 618 14.44 -4.29 16.42
C LYS A 618 13.85 -2.96 15.93
N GLU A 619 13.12 -3.01 14.82
CA GLU A 619 12.56 -1.85 14.13
C GLU A 619 11.03 -1.96 14.02
N ALA A 620 10.41 -2.59 15.01
CA ALA A 620 8.96 -2.61 15.14
C ALA A 620 8.39 -1.18 15.21
N ASN A 621 7.19 -1.02 14.65
CA ASN A 621 6.44 0.23 14.49
C ASN A 621 7.11 1.28 13.58
N GLN A 622 8.21 0.94 12.89
CA GLN A 622 8.84 1.85 11.96
C GLN A 622 8.14 1.92 10.60
N VAL A 623 7.15 1.08 10.31
CA VAL A 623 6.33 1.16 9.08
C VAL A 623 4.84 1.12 9.47
N PRO A 624 4.25 2.26 9.90
CA PRO A 624 2.86 2.30 10.37
C PRO A 624 1.87 1.79 9.31
N GLY A 625 0.88 1.02 9.76
CA GLY A 625 -0.18 0.47 8.90
C GLY A 625 0.19 -0.77 8.08
N ILE A 626 1.46 -1.16 7.99
CA ILE A 626 1.94 -2.31 7.21
C ILE A 626 2.47 -3.42 8.13
N GLY A 627 2.26 -4.68 7.77
CA GLY A 627 2.77 -5.84 8.51
C GLY A 627 1.89 -6.30 9.68
N TRP A 628 2.34 -7.40 10.31
CA TRP A 628 1.62 -8.06 11.40
C TRP A 628 1.71 -7.25 12.69
N THR A 629 0.61 -7.17 13.43
CA THR A 629 0.53 -6.49 14.73
C THR A 629 0.36 -7.49 15.86
N SER A 630 1.25 -7.44 16.84
CA SER A 630 1.24 -8.35 17.98
C SER A 630 0.11 -8.09 18.96
N ASN A 631 -0.38 -9.17 19.58
CA ASN A 631 -1.27 -9.08 20.74
C ASN A 631 -0.80 -10.04 21.84
N PRO A 632 -0.39 -9.56 23.04
CA PRO A 632 -0.35 -8.16 23.47
C PRO A 632 0.83 -7.37 22.87
N GLY A 633 0.94 -6.10 23.22
CA GLY A 633 2.10 -5.24 22.90
C GLY A 633 1.92 -4.31 21.71
N ASN A 634 0.99 -4.60 20.79
CA ASN A 634 0.73 -3.78 19.59
C ASN A 634 2.00 -3.45 18.81
N LEU A 635 2.97 -4.37 18.76
CA LEU A 635 4.19 -4.21 17.98
C LEU A 635 3.90 -4.61 16.54
N ARG A 636 4.10 -3.66 15.62
CA ARG A 636 3.90 -3.86 14.19
C ARG A 636 5.22 -4.14 13.48
N MET A 637 5.35 -5.27 12.82
CA MET A 637 6.60 -5.74 12.21
C MET A 637 6.30 -6.65 11.01
N PRO A 638 7.31 -7.01 10.19
CA PRO A 638 7.11 -8.00 9.14
C PRO A 638 6.52 -9.29 9.72
N GLY A 639 5.47 -9.83 9.07
CA GLY A 639 4.80 -11.04 9.50
C GLY A 639 4.76 -12.07 8.38
N GLN A 640 4.76 -13.34 8.74
CA GLN A 640 4.75 -14.48 7.82
C GLN A 640 3.44 -14.58 7.03
N GLY A 641 2.32 -14.10 7.60
CA GLY A 641 1.00 -14.16 6.95
C GLY A 641 0.87 -13.33 5.66
N ASP A 642 1.65 -12.26 5.54
CA ASP A 642 1.76 -11.44 4.33
C ASP A 642 2.96 -11.84 3.45
N GLY A 643 3.65 -12.93 3.83
CA GLY A 643 4.92 -13.35 3.26
C GLY A 643 6.06 -12.35 3.50
N CYS A 644 7.18 -12.60 2.82
CA CYS A 644 8.36 -11.75 2.81
C CYS A 644 8.18 -10.45 1.96
N TYR A 645 7.05 -10.33 1.23
CA TYR A 645 6.68 -9.19 0.39
C TYR A 645 6.84 -7.83 1.09
N ASN A 646 6.35 -7.73 2.32
CA ASN A 646 6.40 -6.48 3.05
C ASN A 646 7.85 -6.01 3.30
N ALA A 647 8.78 -6.96 3.49
CA ALA A 647 10.18 -6.65 3.71
C ALA A 647 10.77 -5.91 2.50
N GLY A 648 10.68 -6.51 1.31
CA GLY A 648 11.20 -5.94 0.05
C GLY A 648 10.45 -4.69 -0.40
N ARG A 649 9.16 -4.55 -0.10
CA ARG A 649 8.36 -3.40 -0.52
C ARG A 649 8.47 -2.19 0.40
N TYR A 650 8.38 -2.40 1.72
CA TYR A 650 8.15 -1.29 2.65
C TYR A 650 9.24 -1.13 3.69
N TYR A 651 9.81 -2.23 4.21
CA TYR A 651 10.79 -2.13 5.29
C TYR A 651 12.18 -1.83 4.74
N PHE A 652 12.71 -2.69 3.87
CA PHE A 652 14.05 -2.54 3.30
C PHE A 652 14.20 -1.23 2.51
N PRO A 653 13.30 -0.84 1.59
CA PRO A 653 13.39 0.46 0.92
C PRO A 653 13.29 1.67 1.87
N SER A 654 12.71 1.50 3.06
CA SER A 654 12.68 2.55 4.10
C SER A 654 13.99 2.67 4.90
N GLY A 655 15.04 1.94 4.51
CA GLY A 655 16.35 1.92 5.17
C GLY A 655 16.41 1.09 6.45
N LEU A 656 15.44 0.19 6.63
CA LEU A 656 15.29 -0.61 7.85
C LEU A 656 16.11 -1.92 7.78
N TYR A 657 16.42 -2.48 8.94
CA TYR A 657 17.10 -3.77 9.13
C TYR A 657 18.48 -3.86 8.48
N LYS A 658 19.21 -2.74 8.40
CA LYS A 658 20.62 -2.76 7.96
C LYS A 658 21.50 -3.46 8.99
N ASN A 659 22.29 -4.42 8.53
CA ASN A 659 23.33 -5.11 9.29
C ASN A 659 24.68 -4.83 8.61
N ASP A 660 25.65 -4.36 9.38
CA ASP A 660 26.98 -3.97 8.90
C ASP A 660 28.04 -4.82 9.62
N LEU A 661 28.68 -5.74 8.89
CA LEU A 661 29.80 -6.53 9.37
C LEU A 661 31.10 -5.90 8.85
N VAL A 662 31.91 -5.36 9.77
CA VAL A 662 33.27 -4.91 9.48
C VAL A 662 34.23 -6.07 9.65
N PHE A 663 35.08 -6.30 8.65
CA PHE A 663 36.08 -7.37 8.68
C PHE A 663 37.39 -6.97 7.99
N THR A 664 38.42 -7.78 8.16
CA THR A 664 39.75 -7.55 7.59
C THR A 664 40.21 -8.80 6.86
N ILE A 665 40.73 -8.62 5.65
CA ILE A 665 41.50 -9.65 4.93
C ILE A 665 42.98 -9.39 5.23
N ASN A 666 43.68 -10.38 5.79
CA ASN A 666 45.08 -10.24 6.16
C ASN A 666 46.03 -10.76 5.06
N GLU A 667 47.31 -10.45 5.23
CA GLU A 667 48.36 -11.00 4.36
C GLU A 667 48.30 -12.54 4.31
N GLY A 668 48.19 -13.10 3.11
CA GLY A 668 48.08 -14.55 2.89
C GLY A 668 46.66 -15.12 2.94
N GLU A 669 45.66 -14.29 3.21
CA GLU A 669 44.22 -14.61 3.08
C GLU A 669 43.61 -13.93 1.82
N GLU A 670 44.44 -13.33 0.98
CA GLU A 670 44.04 -12.69 -0.28
C GLU A 670 43.38 -13.68 -1.25
N GLY A 671 42.50 -13.15 -2.10
CA GLY A 671 42.11 -13.81 -3.34
C GLY A 671 40.89 -14.73 -3.25
N HIS A 672 40.31 -14.96 -2.07
CA HIS A 672 39.02 -15.63 -1.93
C HIS A 672 38.25 -15.07 -0.73
N LEU A 673 36.95 -14.87 -0.91
CA LEU A 673 36.05 -14.42 0.15
C LEU A 673 34.68 -15.04 -0.04
N ALA A 674 34.20 -15.73 0.99
CA ALA A 674 32.80 -16.10 1.12
C ALA A 674 32.04 -15.07 1.96
N ILE A 675 30.86 -14.69 1.49
CA ILE A 675 29.92 -13.83 2.20
C ILE A 675 28.55 -14.50 2.27
N GLY A 676 27.83 -14.35 3.37
CA GLY A 676 26.51 -14.98 3.48
C GLY A 676 25.84 -14.87 4.83
N ILE A 677 24.74 -15.60 4.97
CA ILE A 677 24.03 -15.82 6.24
C ILE A 677 24.06 -17.31 6.57
N TYR A 678 24.47 -17.61 7.80
CA TYR A 678 24.56 -18.94 8.33
C TYR A 678 23.72 -19.08 9.60
N LYS A 679 23.08 -20.24 9.77
CA LYS A 679 22.41 -20.63 11.00
C LYS A 679 22.77 -22.07 11.32
N ALA A 680 23.49 -22.26 12.42
CA ALA A 680 23.85 -23.58 12.92
C ALA A 680 22.63 -24.39 13.38
N TYR A 681 22.76 -25.71 13.35
CA TYR A 681 21.80 -26.60 14.00
C TYR A 681 21.74 -26.32 15.50
N ASP A 682 20.53 -26.15 16.02
CA ASP A 682 20.25 -26.05 17.45
C ASP A 682 19.10 -27.02 17.79
N GLU A 683 19.36 -27.99 18.66
CA GLU A 683 18.35 -28.94 19.15
C GLU A 683 17.20 -28.25 19.91
N ASN A 684 17.43 -27.03 20.40
CA ASN A 684 16.45 -26.19 21.05
C ASN A 684 15.79 -25.19 20.10
N ASN A 685 16.05 -25.29 18.78
CA ASN A 685 15.32 -24.50 17.80
C ASN A 685 13.82 -24.84 17.94
N PRO A 686 12.94 -23.86 18.22
CA PRO A 686 11.50 -24.12 18.27
C PRO A 686 10.94 -24.60 16.92
N GLY A 687 11.72 -24.53 15.84
CA GLY A 687 11.23 -24.57 14.47
C GLY A 687 10.43 -23.32 14.17
N SER A 688 10.02 -23.15 12.91
CA SER A 688 9.26 -21.99 12.47
C SER A 688 9.97 -20.63 12.62
N ASP A 689 11.29 -20.63 12.76
CA ASP A 689 12.11 -19.43 12.65
C ASP A 689 12.15 -18.93 11.20
N TRP A 690 12.52 -17.66 11.03
CA TRP A 690 12.45 -17.00 9.74
C TRP A 690 13.58 -15.99 9.56
N VAL A 691 14.24 -16.03 8.42
CA VAL A 691 15.17 -15.00 7.93
C VAL A 691 14.68 -14.48 6.60
N VAL A 692 14.74 -13.17 6.45
CA VAL A 692 14.56 -12.48 5.18
C VAL A 692 15.74 -11.56 4.97
N MET A 693 16.26 -11.52 3.75
CA MET A 693 17.47 -10.77 3.40
C MET A 693 17.43 -10.20 1.98
N ASP A 694 18.07 -9.06 1.76
CA ASP A 694 18.24 -8.40 0.46
C ASP A 694 19.32 -7.28 0.54
N ASN A 695 19.60 -6.61 -0.59
CA ASN A 695 20.40 -5.38 -0.69
C ASN A 695 21.83 -5.53 -0.16
N TRP A 696 22.57 -6.50 -0.70
CA TRP A 696 23.97 -6.76 -0.33
C TRP A 696 24.92 -5.68 -0.83
N ARG A 697 25.86 -5.23 0.00
CA ARG A 697 26.92 -4.29 -0.35
C ARG A 697 28.26 -4.77 0.17
N LEU A 698 29.30 -4.58 -0.64
CA LEU A 698 30.68 -4.76 -0.22
C LEU A 698 31.43 -3.46 -0.44
N THR A 699 32.08 -2.96 0.61
CA THR A 699 32.85 -1.72 0.56
C THR A 699 34.24 -1.94 1.12
N TYR A 700 35.26 -1.47 0.41
CA TYR A 700 36.67 -1.54 0.83
C TYR A 700 37.19 -0.17 1.23
N TYR A 701 37.84 -0.12 2.39
CA TYR A 701 38.31 1.11 3.04
C TYR A 701 39.84 1.24 3.03
N GLY A 702 40.55 0.40 2.26
CA GLY A 702 42.01 0.37 2.28
C GLY A 702 42.55 -0.24 3.58
N ASN A 703 43.80 0.10 3.90
CA ASN A 703 44.46 -0.28 5.15
C ASN A 703 44.10 0.65 6.34
N GLY A 704 43.08 1.48 6.20
CA GLY A 704 42.65 2.40 7.25
C GLY A 704 41.76 1.71 8.28
N GLU A 705 41.93 2.04 9.57
CA GLU A 705 40.94 1.66 10.58
C GLU A 705 39.63 2.39 10.31
N ILE A 706 38.55 1.62 10.12
CA ILE A 706 37.20 2.16 10.19
C ILE A 706 36.71 2.04 11.63
N ASP A 707 36.32 3.18 12.19
CA ASP A 707 35.57 3.22 13.44
C ASP A 707 34.13 2.80 13.13
N PRO A 708 33.67 1.61 13.57
CA PRO A 708 32.34 1.11 13.25
C PRO A 708 31.23 2.01 13.80
N ASP A 709 31.53 2.84 14.81
CA ASP A 709 30.57 3.66 15.55
C ASP A 709 30.71 5.17 15.24
N GLY A 710 31.74 5.58 14.49
CA GLY A 710 31.99 6.97 14.13
C GLY A 710 32.36 7.90 15.31
N ILE A 711 32.86 7.35 16.42
CA ILE A 711 33.33 8.10 17.61
C ILE A 711 34.86 8.31 17.55
N ARG A 712 35.32 9.33 16.81
CA ARG A 712 36.73 9.75 16.90
C ARG A 712 37.04 10.37 18.28
N GLY A 713 38.13 9.91 18.92
CA GLY A 713 38.84 10.67 19.95
C GLY A 713 38.75 10.18 21.40
N VAL A 714 38.52 8.90 21.65
CA VAL A 714 38.78 8.30 22.97
C VAL A 714 39.97 7.36 22.83
N GLU A 715 41.18 7.83 23.19
CA GLU A 715 42.32 6.94 23.36
C GLU A 715 41.92 5.77 24.28
N SER A 716 42.19 4.56 23.80
CA SER A 716 41.77 3.27 24.37
C SER A 716 42.37 2.93 25.74
N ASP A 717 43.02 3.88 26.40
CA ASP A 717 43.71 3.64 27.68
C ASP A 717 42.86 3.94 28.94
N GLU A 718 41.60 4.40 28.80
CA GLU A 718 40.72 4.61 29.97
C GLU A 718 39.29 4.04 29.88
N ILE A 719 39.04 2.97 29.10
CA ILE A 719 37.82 2.17 29.33
C ILE A 719 38.03 1.28 30.56
N LYS A 720 37.92 1.88 31.75
CA LYS A 720 37.55 1.10 32.92
C LYS A 720 36.19 0.48 32.64
N LYS A 721 36.16 -0.84 32.46
CA LYS A 721 34.95 -1.67 32.64
C LYS A 721 34.22 -1.17 33.88
N VAL A 722 33.16 -0.38 33.72
CA VAL A 722 32.32 0.01 34.83
C VAL A 722 31.45 -1.19 35.14
N SER A 723 31.83 -1.89 36.19
CA SER A 723 30.98 -2.85 36.87
C SER A 723 29.60 -2.25 37.15
N PRO A 724 28.52 -3.05 37.07
CA PRO A 724 27.19 -2.56 37.42
C PRO A 724 27.20 -2.11 38.89
N ALA A 725 26.71 -0.89 39.12
CA ALA A 725 26.60 -0.17 40.41
C ALA A 725 27.79 0.73 40.83
N SER A 726 28.07 1.81 40.09
CA SER A 726 28.71 2.98 40.70
C SER A 726 27.66 3.85 41.39
N LYS A 727 27.66 3.86 42.74
CA LYS A 727 26.83 4.78 43.53
C LYS A 727 27.24 6.24 43.26
N GLY A 728 26.28 7.09 42.88
CA GLY A 728 26.52 8.48 42.51
C GLY A 728 25.26 9.23 42.08
N ILE A 729 25.31 10.55 42.22
CA ILE A 729 24.28 11.48 41.71
C ILE A 729 24.81 12.00 40.37
N TYR A 730 23.98 12.00 39.32
CA TYR A 730 24.32 12.47 37.99
C TYR A 730 23.22 13.38 37.46
N ASN A 731 23.57 14.33 36.60
CA ASN A 731 22.59 15.09 35.83
C ASN A 731 22.16 14.33 34.57
N MET A 732 21.23 14.90 33.81
CA MET A 732 20.73 14.31 32.55
C MET A 732 21.77 14.24 31.43
N LEU A 733 22.93 14.89 31.60
CA LEU A 733 24.06 14.84 30.68
C LEU A 733 25.12 13.81 31.12
N GLY A 734 24.83 12.97 32.13
CA GLY A 734 25.75 11.95 32.63
C GLY A 734 26.90 12.50 33.49
N GLN A 735 26.88 13.79 33.83
CA GLN A 735 27.94 14.39 34.67
C GLN A 735 27.69 14.09 36.14
N ARG A 736 28.71 13.58 36.83
CA ARG A 736 28.65 13.27 38.26
C ARG A 736 28.55 14.54 39.09
N MET A 737 27.64 14.53 40.06
CA MET A 737 27.30 15.64 40.93
C MET A 737 27.62 15.31 42.39
N SER A 738 28.06 16.31 43.15
CA SER A 738 28.28 16.18 44.60
C SER A 738 27.01 16.27 45.44
N LYS A 739 25.89 16.75 44.86
CA LYS A 739 24.58 16.86 45.51
C LYS A 739 23.44 16.94 44.48
N VAL A 740 22.24 16.54 44.89
CA VAL A 740 21.01 16.69 44.09
C VAL A 740 20.64 18.15 43.86
N GLN A 741 20.41 18.51 42.59
CA GLN A 741 19.96 19.84 42.15
C GLN A 741 18.43 19.90 42.02
N LYS A 742 17.87 21.10 41.98
CA LYS A 742 16.43 21.30 41.71
C LYS A 742 16.13 20.81 40.29
N GLY A 743 15.13 19.95 40.13
CA GLY A 743 14.83 19.26 38.87
C GLY A 743 15.16 17.76 38.89
N LEU A 744 15.29 17.16 37.72
CA LEU A 744 15.51 15.73 37.53
C LEU A 744 16.99 15.36 37.72
N ASN A 745 17.26 14.37 38.58
CA ASN A 745 18.59 13.84 38.87
C ASN A 745 18.57 12.32 38.68
N ILE A 746 19.72 11.71 38.38
CA ILE A 746 19.91 10.26 38.40
C ILE A 746 20.72 9.91 39.64
N VAL A 747 20.13 9.22 40.61
CA VAL A 747 20.79 8.84 41.87
C VAL A 747 20.85 7.33 41.94
N ASP A 748 22.05 6.75 41.95
CA ASP A 748 22.27 5.30 42.01
C ASP A 748 21.45 4.54 40.95
N GLY A 749 21.38 5.09 39.73
CA GLY A 749 20.63 4.53 38.60
C GLY A 749 19.13 4.82 38.59
N LYS A 750 18.59 5.54 39.59
CA LYS A 750 17.16 5.90 39.68
C LYS A 750 16.91 7.37 39.35
N LYS A 751 15.91 7.63 38.53
CA LYS A 751 15.44 9.00 38.23
C LYS A 751 14.71 9.57 39.44
N LEU A 752 15.14 10.73 39.94
CA LEU A 752 14.62 11.38 41.13
C LEU A 752 14.43 12.88 40.88
N ILE A 753 13.21 13.38 41.10
CA ILE A 753 12.89 14.81 40.95
C ILE A 753 12.97 15.48 42.31
N LYS A 754 13.87 16.46 42.45
CA LYS A 754 13.94 17.33 43.62
C LYS A 754 13.17 18.61 43.32
N LYS A 755 12.05 18.81 44.03
CA LYS A 755 11.19 20.00 43.90
C LYS A 755 11.91 21.29 44.24
#